data_AF-A0A935M5B7-F1
#
_entry.id   AF-A0A935M5B7-F1
#
_cell.length_a   1.000
_cell.length_b   1.000
_cell.length_c   1.000
_cell.angle_alpha   90.00
_cell.angle_beta   90.00
_cell.angle_gamma   90.00
#
_symmetry.space_group_name_H-M   'P 1'
#
loop_
_entity.id
_entity.type
_entity.pdbx_description
1 polymer ?
#
loop_
_entity_poly.entity_id
_entity_poly.type
_entity_poly.pdbx_seq_one_letter_code
_entity_poly.pdbx_strand_id
1 'polypeptide(L)'
;MKKTLLIILCFSFFAAFCKENIFPENKFASTFKKAYLINPSIPKGALEAVAFTQSRFEDLKGYEPSCIGYPEAKGVFGLIENGKGYFRNNLQLIASLSRYKVNAITDRPEDHIMAYAAAFSSLQNKYNIYGNDLKNYIRIFVALSELPLQANVKDDYVLNSHLYQLFWFLNNKDAAAQYQFTAFNIDLEEIFGANLKVLSSSHVYMDDNDISNGQQSYKVNSSATFSSPDYAPAIWDPTTCNYSSRNGSQITAVTIHFVQGTYAGCISWFKNCSASASAHYVVRSSDGQVTQMVLESNKAWHVGTENPYTVGIEHEGYINNISWFTNAMYNSSAALSKDICSSNSINPLRTYYGPGCSGSSSQCLLGACTKVKGHQHNPNQSHTDPGPLWNWAKYYKLINNTYTVTTYTASAGNFYDTGGPTGNYSDDERKFWLITKPSITNITLNFTAFNLEPGYDNMFLYDGGSVNSPLIGQYSGTVNPGPVTSNNDSLLVEFRSDCATVASGWAATYTTNSSAPTTTDIISPSTTVNPIAPWVTTNFTASISDADNIGGSGVEKGYYQAIDFNGTEWRANYTHGFFSDNFDNAIHPEWTVKTGSWSVSGNALLQTDETSTVAANTNIYAALTQSLSNRYLYQFLAKFEGTQPNRRAGLHFFVDQPDSTNRNNSYFVWFRLDDQAVQIYKVVNNVFGSPQYTAALNFTAGQWYDIKVIYDRISGKMNVYMNNAKIATWTDPTPYTNGGYISFRSGNCKFSIDEIKVYRSRPSTINVSVGSGMANDLRYQNPSPIQAAGKIKSICQDTAGNLSPIFYYDLNVDWTPPSNISTVNDGDALDISSVNTTDSLRANWSLSGDPNSGIVRYWYSIGTAPGSTNTLGWTSNWAATSVTAKTLTLVQNTIYYFNVRSEDGAGMLSGITSSNGQKVDTNFVATNLNGAEADSFIDIYPNPFKDQLSVNMSVPIDSKVAITAFDILGREFKLYEAEESKGKLNIPLSFDNSIMPAGTYMLKISVNDKVYQKKIIRSN
;
A
#
# COMPACT_ATOMS: atom_id res chain seq x y z
N MET A 1 -35.52 -34.21 -14.20
CA MET A 1 -36.02 -33.91 -15.56
C MET A 1 -36.53 -32.47 -15.57
N LYS A 2 -35.97 -31.61 -16.44
CA LYS A 2 -36.44 -30.31 -16.98
C LYS A 2 -37.18 -29.32 -16.03
N LYS A 3 -36.64 -28.16 -15.63
CA LYS A 3 -36.33 -26.88 -16.34
C LYS A 3 -37.43 -25.80 -16.18
N THR A 4 -36.99 -24.60 -15.74
CA THR A 4 -37.48 -23.21 -16.04
C THR A 4 -38.78 -22.70 -15.36
N LEU A 5 -38.96 -21.44 -14.90
CA LEU A 5 -38.31 -20.13 -15.13
C LEU A 5 -38.78 -19.06 -14.09
N LEU A 6 -37.92 -18.07 -13.72
CA LEU A 6 -38.12 -16.63 -13.35
C LEU A 6 -39.16 -16.21 -12.26
N ILE A 7 -38.93 -15.35 -11.26
CA ILE A 7 -38.23 -14.04 -11.14
C ILE A 7 -37.79 -13.83 -9.66
N ILE A 8 -36.53 -13.47 -9.44
CA ILE A 8 -36.03 -12.78 -8.24
C ILE A 8 -35.20 -11.60 -8.75
N LEU A 9 -35.52 -10.38 -8.32
CA LEU A 9 -34.69 -9.20 -8.53
C LEU A 9 -34.90 -8.24 -7.35
N CYS A 10 -33.82 -7.54 -7.02
CA CYS A 10 -33.65 -6.51 -5.99
C CYS A 10 -33.33 -7.02 -4.58
N PHE A 11 -32.03 -7.19 -4.28
CA PHE A 11 -31.30 -6.38 -3.30
C PHE A 11 -29.84 -6.87 -3.20
N SER A 12 -28.96 -6.30 -4.03
CA SER A 12 -27.51 -6.38 -3.83
C SER A 12 -26.84 -5.32 -4.69
N PHE A 13 -26.85 -4.07 -4.22
CA PHE A 13 -25.96 -3.02 -4.69
C PHE A 13 -25.70 -2.10 -3.51
N PHE A 14 -24.62 -2.33 -2.77
CA PHE A 14 -23.87 -1.25 -2.13
C PHE A 14 -22.44 -1.71 -1.83
N ALA A 15 -21.49 -0.90 -2.30
CA ALA A 15 -20.07 -0.88 -1.97
C ALA A 15 -19.19 -2.05 -2.47
N ALA A 16 -19.08 -2.20 -3.79
CA ALA A 16 -17.78 -2.57 -4.37
C ALA A 16 -16.97 -1.27 -4.50
N PHE A 17 -15.91 -1.12 -3.71
CA PHE A 17 -14.83 -0.20 -4.07
C PHE A 17 -14.35 -0.60 -5.47
N CYS A 18 -14.54 0.29 -6.47
CA CYS A 18 -13.96 0.12 -7.80
C CYS A 18 -12.42 0.07 -7.67
N LYS A 19 -11.85 -1.13 -7.53
CA LYS A 19 -10.52 -1.39 -8.08
C LYS A 19 -10.71 -1.27 -9.60
N GLU A 20 -10.08 -0.29 -10.25
CA GLU A 20 -10.12 -0.20 -11.70
C GLU A 20 -9.55 -1.48 -12.30
N ASN A 21 -10.34 -2.18 -13.09
CA ASN A 21 -9.89 -3.38 -13.77
C ASN A 21 -9.08 -2.95 -15.00
N ILE A 22 -7.82 -2.59 -14.78
CA ILE A 22 -6.83 -2.24 -15.83
C ILE A 22 -6.62 -3.42 -16.79
N PHE A 23 -6.92 -4.64 -16.33
CA PHE A 23 -6.77 -5.89 -17.05
C PHE A 23 -8.14 -6.40 -17.54
N PRO A 24 -8.49 -6.21 -18.83
CA PRO A 24 -9.76 -6.68 -19.38
C PRO A 24 -9.80 -8.22 -19.48
N GLU A 25 -10.98 -8.76 -19.74
CA GLU A 25 -11.13 -10.20 -19.95
C GLU A 25 -10.43 -10.65 -21.25
N ASN A 26 -9.62 -11.71 -21.18
CA ASN A 26 -9.08 -12.35 -22.37
C ASN A 26 -10.12 -13.31 -22.98
N LYS A 27 -10.89 -12.82 -23.95
CA LYS A 27 -11.92 -13.58 -24.69
C LYS A 27 -11.35 -14.80 -25.44
N PHE A 28 -10.04 -14.83 -25.66
CA PHE A 28 -9.34 -15.89 -26.40
C PHE A 28 -8.56 -16.86 -25.49
N ALA A 29 -8.78 -16.83 -24.18
CA ALA A 29 -8.00 -17.64 -23.20
C ALA A 29 -7.87 -19.13 -23.57
N SER A 30 -8.92 -19.74 -24.15
CA SER A 30 -8.88 -21.14 -24.60
C SER A 30 -7.89 -21.36 -25.76
N THR A 31 -7.76 -20.40 -26.67
CA THR A 31 -6.82 -20.44 -27.79
C THR A 31 -5.40 -20.17 -27.32
N PHE A 32 -5.18 -19.21 -26.42
CA PHE A 32 -3.88 -18.99 -25.78
C PHE A 32 -3.40 -20.26 -25.07
N LYS A 33 -4.28 -20.95 -24.32
CA LYS A 33 -3.97 -22.25 -23.72
C LYS A 33 -3.57 -23.31 -24.75
N LYS A 34 -4.26 -23.38 -25.90
CA LYS A 34 -3.86 -24.28 -27.00
C LYS A 34 -2.51 -23.90 -27.61
N ALA A 35 -2.25 -22.61 -27.80
CA ALA A 35 -0.98 -22.12 -28.32
C ALA A 35 0.20 -22.54 -27.43
N TYR A 36 0.04 -22.47 -26.10
CA TYR A 36 1.01 -22.97 -25.13
C TYR A 36 1.13 -24.50 -25.10
N LEU A 37 0.04 -25.24 -25.32
CA LEU A 37 0.11 -26.70 -25.43
C LEU A 37 0.92 -27.16 -26.65
N ILE A 38 0.81 -26.42 -27.77
CA ILE A 38 1.52 -26.73 -29.01
C ILE A 38 2.96 -26.20 -28.97
N ASN A 39 3.19 -25.07 -28.32
CA ASN A 39 4.51 -24.43 -28.19
C ASN A 39 4.90 -24.30 -26.70
N PRO A 40 5.17 -25.41 -26.00
CA PRO A 40 5.35 -25.43 -24.54
C PRO A 40 6.60 -24.69 -24.05
N SER A 41 7.54 -24.38 -24.96
CA SER A 41 8.75 -23.62 -24.66
C SER A 41 8.50 -22.11 -24.48
N ILE A 42 7.34 -21.59 -24.92
CA ILE A 42 7.03 -20.17 -24.78
C ILE A 42 6.66 -19.89 -23.32
N PRO A 43 7.28 -18.89 -22.65
CA PRO A 43 6.90 -18.50 -21.31
C PRO A 43 5.42 -18.09 -21.24
N LYS A 44 4.67 -18.66 -20.26
CA LYS A 44 3.27 -18.31 -20.02
C LYS A 44 3.15 -16.83 -19.64
N GLY A 45 2.24 -16.09 -20.27
CA GLY A 45 2.11 -14.64 -20.11
C GLY A 45 2.74 -13.84 -21.25
N ALA A 46 3.75 -14.39 -21.97
CA ALA A 46 4.45 -13.65 -23.04
C ALA A 46 3.54 -13.29 -24.21
N LEU A 47 2.63 -14.20 -24.60
CA LEU A 47 1.64 -13.92 -25.64
C LEU A 47 0.61 -12.92 -25.11
N GLU A 48 0.16 -13.08 -23.86
CA GLU A 48 -0.80 -12.18 -23.22
C GLU A 48 -0.25 -10.75 -23.11
N ALA A 49 1.04 -10.57 -22.83
CA ALA A 49 1.67 -9.25 -22.76
C ALA A 49 1.58 -8.48 -24.08
N VAL A 50 1.83 -9.15 -25.21
CA VAL A 50 1.75 -8.52 -26.53
C VAL A 50 0.30 -8.23 -26.90
N ALA A 51 -0.60 -9.19 -26.71
CA ALA A 51 -2.02 -9.03 -26.98
C ALA A 51 -2.65 -7.92 -26.13
N PHE A 52 -2.30 -7.86 -24.85
CA PHE A 52 -2.67 -6.76 -23.97
C PHE A 52 -2.17 -5.44 -24.54
N THR A 53 -0.86 -5.32 -24.79
CA THR A 53 -0.22 -4.08 -25.21
C THR A 53 -0.79 -3.53 -26.52
N GLN A 54 -1.04 -4.39 -27.50
CA GLN A 54 -1.44 -3.99 -28.86
C GLN A 54 -2.96 -3.79 -29.04
N SER A 55 -3.78 -4.66 -28.45
CA SER A 55 -5.22 -4.69 -28.73
C SER A 55 -6.11 -4.76 -27.48
N ARG A 56 -5.51 -4.96 -26.29
CA ARG A 56 -6.23 -5.29 -25.06
C ARG A 56 -7.11 -6.54 -25.23
N PHE A 57 -6.58 -7.55 -25.95
CA PHE A 57 -7.26 -8.81 -26.29
C PHE A 57 -8.47 -8.69 -27.22
N GLU A 58 -8.58 -7.59 -27.97
CA GLU A 58 -9.62 -7.46 -29.00
C GLU A 58 -9.11 -7.92 -30.38
N ASP A 59 -10.00 -8.49 -31.18
CA ASP A 59 -9.72 -8.76 -32.58
C ASP A 59 -9.89 -7.47 -33.38
N LEU A 60 -8.79 -6.86 -33.81
CA LEU A 60 -8.77 -5.58 -34.52
C LEU A 60 -9.26 -5.74 -35.98
N LYS A 61 -10.56 -6.00 -36.14
CA LYS A 61 -11.24 -6.17 -37.44
C LYS A 61 -12.43 -5.24 -37.51
N GLY A 62 -12.47 -4.37 -38.54
CA GLY A 62 -13.57 -3.42 -38.73
C GLY A 62 -13.54 -2.21 -37.80
N TYR A 63 -12.35 -1.84 -37.30
CA TYR A 63 -12.15 -0.58 -36.60
C TYR A 63 -12.11 0.57 -37.60
N GLU A 64 -12.62 1.74 -37.19
CA GLU A 64 -12.56 2.94 -38.03
C GLU A 64 -11.09 3.30 -38.28
N PRO A 65 -10.72 3.66 -39.52
CA PRO A 65 -9.36 4.07 -39.85
C PRO A 65 -8.87 5.22 -38.97
N SER A 66 -7.57 5.21 -38.66
CA SER A 66 -6.93 6.30 -37.94
C SER A 66 -7.10 7.64 -38.68
N CYS A 67 -7.41 8.69 -37.92
CA CYS A 67 -7.60 10.04 -38.45
C CYS A 67 -6.32 10.67 -39.00
N ILE A 68 -5.16 10.15 -38.61
CA ILE A 68 -3.85 10.63 -39.05
C ILE A 68 -3.23 9.74 -40.14
N GLY A 69 -3.98 8.76 -40.66
CA GLY A 69 -3.49 7.84 -41.68
C GLY A 69 -2.50 6.79 -41.17
N TYR A 70 -2.43 6.57 -39.86
CA TYR A 70 -1.68 5.47 -39.24
C TYR A 70 -2.06 4.13 -39.88
N PRO A 71 -1.09 3.22 -40.19
CA PRO A 71 -1.41 1.95 -40.81
C PRO A 71 -2.36 1.08 -39.98
N GLU A 72 -3.28 0.40 -40.66
CA GLU A 72 -4.27 -0.46 -40.01
C GLU A 72 -3.60 -1.67 -39.35
N ALA A 73 -3.77 -1.79 -38.04
CA ALA A 73 -3.38 -2.95 -37.25
C ALA A 73 -4.47 -4.02 -37.29
N LYS A 74 -4.06 -5.29 -37.49
CA LYS A 74 -4.98 -6.42 -37.65
C LYS A 74 -4.83 -7.44 -36.55
N GLY A 75 -5.96 -7.97 -36.09
CA GLY A 75 -6.02 -9.08 -35.16
C GLY A 75 -5.52 -8.77 -33.75
N VAL A 76 -5.46 -9.83 -32.93
CA VAL A 76 -5.20 -9.74 -31.49
C VAL A 76 -3.80 -9.20 -31.16
N PHE A 77 -2.84 -9.37 -32.06
CA PHE A 77 -1.45 -8.92 -31.87
C PHE A 77 -1.13 -7.61 -32.60
N GLY A 78 -2.11 -6.94 -33.21
CA GLY A 78 -1.91 -5.65 -33.88
C GLY A 78 -0.92 -5.71 -35.05
N LEU A 79 -1.07 -6.72 -35.92
CA LEU A 79 -0.11 -6.95 -37.01
C LEU A 79 -0.34 -6.00 -38.19
N ILE A 80 0.76 -5.46 -38.72
CA ILE A 80 0.79 -4.53 -39.84
C ILE A 80 1.20 -5.26 -41.12
N GLU A 81 0.31 -5.23 -42.12
CA GLU A 81 0.56 -5.81 -43.44
C GLU A 81 1.34 -4.87 -44.36
N ASN A 82 1.00 -3.58 -44.32
CA ASN A 82 1.59 -2.53 -45.13
C ASN A 82 1.92 -1.34 -44.22
N GLY A 83 3.16 -1.30 -43.73
CA GLY A 83 3.68 -0.23 -42.89
C GLY A 83 3.98 1.08 -43.64
N LYS A 84 3.49 1.22 -44.89
CA LYS A 84 3.61 2.42 -45.73
C LYS A 84 5.05 2.91 -45.90
N GLY A 85 6.00 1.97 -46.00
CA GLY A 85 7.42 2.25 -46.19
C GLY A 85 8.17 2.73 -44.94
N TYR A 86 7.50 2.78 -43.78
CA TYR A 86 8.08 3.26 -42.52
C TYR A 86 8.02 2.18 -41.42
N PHE A 87 6.81 1.68 -41.10
CA PHE A 87 6.69 0.52 -40.21
C PHE A 87 7.09 -0.77 -40.94
N ARG A 88 7.55 -1.77 -40.18
CA ARG A 88 7.84 -3.11 -40.69
C ARG A 88 6.53 -3.87 -40.92
N ASN A 89 6.49 -4.61 -42.02
CA ASN A 89 5.37 -5.50 -42.35
C ASN A 89 5.46 -6.79 -41.51
N ASN A 90 5.27 -6.69 -40.19
CA ASN A 90 5.44 -7.83 -39.28
C ASN A 90 4.43 -8.96 -39.55
N LEU A 91 3.26 -8.67 -40.15
CA LEU A 91 2.33 -9.71 -40.60
C LEU A 91 2.95 -10.65 -41.64
N GLN A 92 3.71 -10.11 -42.61
CA GLN A 92 4.37 -10.92 -43.64
C GLN A 92 5.49 -11.76 -43.03
N LEU A 93 6.24 -11.19 -42.08
CA LEU A 93 7.26 -11.92 -41.34
C LEU A 93 6.66 -13.09 -40.55
N ILE A 94 5.57 -12.86 -39.81
CA ILE A 94 4.88 -13.89 -39.03
C ILE A 94 4.32 -14.98 -39.94
N ALA A 95 3.73 -14.63 -41.09
CA ALA A 95 3.29 -15.59 -42.09
C ALA A 95 4.45 -16.50 -42.55
N SER A 96 5.62 -15.92 -42.82
CA SER A 96 6.81 -16.66 -43.25
C SER A 96 7.35 -17.62 -42.17
N LEU A 97 7.39 -17.17 -40.91
CA LEU A 97 7.96 -17.94 -39.80
C LEU A 97 7.01 -19.03 -39.30
N SER A 98 5.70 -18.76 -39.32
CA SER A 98 4.66 -19.69 -38.87
C SER A 98 4.22 -20.68 -39.94
N ARG A 99 4.52 -20.40 -41.22
CA ARG A 99 4.03 -21.10 -42.42
C ARG A 99 2.52 -20.98 -42.64
N TYR A 100 1.85 -20.05 -41.96
CA TYR A 100 0.48 -19.67 -42.28
C TYR A 100 0.45 -18.69 -43.46
N LYS A 101 -0.59 -18.75 -44.27
CA LYS A 101 -0.83 -17.73 -45.31
C LYS A 101 -1.37 -16.45 -44.67
N VAL A 102 -1.00 -15.29 -45.21
CA VAL A 102 -1.42 -13.98 -44.69
C VAL A 102 -2.94 -13.87 -44.52
N ASN A 103 -3.71 -14.31 -45.52
CA ASN A 103 -5.18 -14.30 -45.45
C ASN A 103 -5.72 -15.16 -44.29
N ALA A 104 -5.16 -16.36 -44.08
CA ALA A 104 -5.57 -17.22 -42.98
C ALA A 104 -5.32 -16.58 -41.60
N ILE A 105 -4.25 -15.78 -41.46
CA ILE A 105 -3.93 -15.04 -40.23
C ILE A 105 -4.92 -13.90 -39.98
N THR A 106 -5.44 -13.25 -41.01
CA THR A 106 -6.35 -12.09 -40.85
C THR A 106 -7.82 -12.47 -40.84
N ASP A 107 -8.18 -13.68 -41.27
CA ASP A 107 -9.57 -14.11 -41.35
C ASP A 107 -10.16 -14.51 -39.99
N ARG A 108 -9.35 -15.16 -39.13
CA ARG A 108 -9.78 -15.72 -37.84
C ARG A 108 -8.81 -15.38 -36.70
N PRO A 109 -9.29 -14.86 -35.55
CA PRO A 109 -8.43 -14.53 -34.42
C PRO A 109 -7.75 -15.76 -33.82
N GLU A 110 -8.32 -16.98 -33.95
CA GLU A 110 -7.62 -18.17 -33.45
C GLU A 110 -6.39 -18.52 -34.27
N ASP A 111 -6.53 -18.49 -35.61
CA ASP A 111 -5.41 -18.75 -36.52
C ASP A 111 -4.35 -17.65 -36.41
N HIS A 112 -4.78 -16.42 -36.11
CA HIS A 112 -3.91 -15.30 -35.76
C HIS A 112 -3.03 -15.59 -34.54
N ILE A 113 -3.63 -16.09 -33.45
CA ILE A 113 -2.91 -16.44 -32.22
C ILE A 113 -1.97 -17.62 -32.43
N MET A 114 -2.43 -18.64 -33.14
CA MET A 114 -1.62 -19.82 -33.44
C MET A 114 -0.43 -19.48 -34.34
N ALA A 115 -0.61 -18.62 -35.34
CA ALA A 115 0.46 -18.16 -36.21
C ALA A 115 1.50 -17.33 -35.45
N TYR A 116 1.07 -16.40 -34.59
CA TYR A 116 2.00 -15.60 -33.76
C TYR A 116 2.83 -16.51 -32.84
N ALA A 117 2.18 -17.46 -32.14
CA ALA A 117 2.86 -18.42 -31.27
C ALA A 117 3.86 -19.30 -32.04
N ALA A 118 3.50 -19.79 -33.23
CA ALA A 118 4.41 -20.57 -34.08
C ALA A 118 5.60 -19.74 -34.55
N ALA A 119 5.40 -18.47 -34.94
CA ALA A 119 6.48 -17.57 -35.30
C ALA A 119 7.41 -17.28 -34.11
N PHE A 120 6.85 -17.06 -32.93
CA PHE A 120 7.60 -16.89 -31.68
C PHE A 120 8.47 -18.11 -31.37
N SER A 121 7.90 -19.32 -31.44
CA SER A 121 8.64 -20.57 -31.24
C SER A 121 9.73 -20.78 -32.30
N SER A 122 9.45 -20.44 -33.57
CA SER A 122 10.46 -20.49 -34.64
C SER A 122 11.66 -19.59 -34.33
N LEU A 123 11.43 -18.42 -33.72
CA LEU A 123 12.51 -17.53 -33.31
C LEU A 123 13.23 -18.02 -32.04
N GLN A 124 12.53 -18.64 -31.08
CA GLN A 124 13.18 -19.32 -29.95
C GLN A 124 14.19 -20.36 -30.43
N ASN A 125 13.78 -21.20 -31.37
CA ASN A 125 14.64 -22.23 -31.96
C ASN A 125 15.82 -21.60 -32.72
N LYS A 126 15.56 -20.56 -33.52
CA LYS A 126 16.59 -19.87 -34.29
C LYS A 126 17.66 -19.21 -33.40
N TYR A 127 17.25 -18.63 -32.29
CA TYR A 127 18.13 -17.89 -31.39
C TYR A 127 18.62 -18.71 -30.19
N ASN A 128 18.17 -19.96 -30.05
CA ASN A 128 18.47 -20.84 -28.94
C ASN A 128 18.08 -20.24 -27.57
N ILE A 129 16.88 -19.65 -27.47
CA ILE A 129 16.36 -18.99 -26.27
C ILE A 129 15.26 -19.83 -25.63
N TYR A 130 15.51 -20.34 -24.41
CA TYR A 130 14.57 -21.16 -23.63
C TYR A 130 14.61 -20.79 -22.15
N GLY A 131 13.62 -21.26 -21.38
CA GLY A 131 13.51 -21.01 -19.94
C GLY A 131 12.80 -19.69 -19.60
N ASN A 132 12.84 -19.32 -18.31
CA ASN A 132 12.06 -18.19 -17.78
C ASN A 132 12.85 -16.88 -17.64
N ASP A 133 14.10 -16.84 -18.10
CA ASP A 133 14.90 -15.62 -18.09
C ASP A 133 14.50 -14.72 -19.26
N LEU A 134 13.51 -13.86 -19.00
CA LEU A 134 12.80 -13.09 -20.02
C LEU A 134 13.66 -12.04 -20.73
N LYS A 135 14.83 -11.65 -20.19
CA LYS A 135 15.77 -10.74 -20.87
C LYS A 135 16.29 -11.31 -22.18
N ASN A 136 16.42 -12.63 -22.26
CA ASN A 136 16.87 -13.30 -23.49
C ASN A 136 15.84 -13.18 -24.61
N TYR A 137 14.55 -12.95 -24.29
CA TYR A 137 13.44 -12.89 -25.24
C TYR A 137 13.26 -11.52 -25.91
N ILE A 138 14.03 -10.49 -25.51
CA ILE A 138 14.01 -9.15 -26.13
C ILE A 138 14.16 -9.26 -27.65
N ARG A 139 15.10 -10.09 -28.12
CA ARG A 139 15.34 -10.29 -29.56
C ARG A 139 14.12 -10.82 -30.32
N ILE A 140 13.27 -11.60 -29.65
CA ILE A 140 12.05 -12.16 -30.23
C ILE A 140 10.95 -11.09 -30.27
N PHE A 141 10.73 -10.37 -29.17
CA PHE A 141 9.76 -9.27 -29.14
C PHE A 141 10.08 -8.18 -30.17
N VAL A 142 11.35 -7.78 -30.27
CA VAL A 142 11.81 -6.82 -31.29
C VAL A 142 11.62 -7.38 -32.71
N ALA A 143 11.93 -8.64 -32.95
CA ALA A 143 11.78 -9.24 -34.28
C ALA A 143 10.31 -9.26 -34.75
N LEU A 144 9.37 -9.53 -33.85
CA LEU A 144 7.94 -9.62 -34.17
C LEU A 144 7.19 -8.27 -34.11
N SER A 145 7.82 -7.21 -33.63
CA SER A 145 7.25 -5.87 -33.64
C SER A 145 7.22 -5.24 -35.04
N GLU A 146 6.23 -4.39 -35.27
CA GLU A 146 6.04 -3.50 -36.41
C GLU A 146 6.95 -2.26 -36.39
N LEU A 147 7.47 -1.90 -35.22
CA LEU A 147 8.27 -0.68 -35.02
C LEU A 147 9.56 -0.73 -35.83
N PRO A 148 10.06 0.40 -36.38
CA PRO A 148 11.35 0.44 -37.06
C PRO A 148 12.48 -0.01 -36.13
N LEU A 149 13.53 -0.59 -36.71
CA LEU A 149 14.72 -0.99 -35.95
C LEU A 149 15.59 0.24 -35.66
N GLN A 150 16.35 0.18 -34.55
CA GLN A 150 17.19 1.23 -33.96
C GLN A 150 18.10 1.94 -34.99
N ALA A 151 17.60 2.97 -35.65
CA ALA A 151 18.41 3.81 -36.54
C ALA A 151 18.92 5.08 -35.85
N ASN A 152 18.28 5.50 -34.76
CA ASN A 152 18.64 6.67 -33.94
C ASN A 152 18.08 6.51 -32.50
N VAL A 153 18.42 7.45 -31.62
CA VAL A 153 18.01 7.47 -30.20
C VAL A 153 16.49 7.47 -30.00
N LYS A 154 15.74 8.09 -30.92
CA LYS A 154 14.28 8.19 -30.88
C LYS A 154 13.62 6.85 -31.24
N ASP A 155 14.10 6.20 -32.31
CA ASP A 155 13.65 4.86 -32.67
C ASP A 155 13.98 3.84 -31.57
N ASP A 156 15.12 4.01 -30.90
CA ASP A 156 15.51 3.18 -29.75
C ASP A 156 14.58 3.39 -28.54
N TYR A 157 14.25 4.63 -28.19
CA TYR A 157 13.31 4.89 -27.10
C TYR A 157 11.89 4.39 -27.38
N VAL A 158 11.39 4.58 -28.60
CA VAL A 158 10.05 4.10 -29.02
C VAL A 158 9.98 2.57 -28.87
N LEU A 159 11.02 1.86 -29.33
CA LEU A 159 11.11 0.41 -29.19
C LEU A 159 11.23 -0.02 -27.72
N ASN A 160 12.06 0.67 -26.92
CA ASN A 160 12.22 0.34 -25.50
C ASN A 160 10.99 0.70 -24.66
N SER A 161 10.18 1.69 -25.08
CA SER A 161 8.88 2.00 -24.46
C SER A 161 7.87 0.89 -24.70
N HIS A 162 7.84 0.33 -25.92
CA HIS A 162 7.05 -0.87 -26.22
C HIS A 162 7.50 -2.06 -25.36
N LEU A 163 8.81 -2.33 -25.28
CA LEU A 163 9.36 -3.40 -24.45
C LEU A 163 9.07 -3.18 -22.96
N TYR A 164 9.17 -1.94 -22.47
CA TYR A 164 8.85 -1.60 -21.08
C TYR A 164 7.41 -1.98 -20.75
N GLN A 165 6.45 -1.65 -21.61
CA GLN A 165 5.04 -1.99 -21.40
C GLN A 165 4.80 -3.52 -21.36
N LEU A 166 5.51 -4.28 -22.20
CA LEU A 166 5.46 -5.75 -22.18
C LEU A 166 6.02 -6.32 -20.87
N PHE A 167 7.22 -5.90 -20.46
CA PHE A 167 7.85 -6.42 -19.24
C PHE A 167 7.15 -5.93 -17.98
N TRP A 168 6.60 -4.72 -17.98
CA TRP A 168 5.73 -4.23 -16.91
C TRP A 168 4.52 -5.15 -16.71
N PHE A 169 3.84 -5.56 -17.80
CA PHE A 169 2.72 -6.49 -17.74
C PHE A 169 3.15 -7.85 -17.16
N LEU A 170 4.28 -8.40 -17.64
CA LEU A 170 4.82 -9.69 -17.19
C LEU A 170 5.29 -9.67 -15.72
N ASN A 171 5.63 -8.50 -15.20
CA ASN A 171 6.05 -8.32 -13.81
C ASN A 171 4.87 -7.96 -12.87
N ASN A 172 3.70 -7.63 -13.42
CA ASN A 172 2.55 -7.19 -12.65
C ASN A 172 1.80 -8.39 -12.03
N LYS A 173 1.69 -8.41 -10.69
CA LYS A 173 1.04 -9.51 -9.94
C LYS A 173 -0.46 -9.61 -10.20
N ASP A 174 -1.14 -8.49 -10.42
CA ASP A 174 -2.58 -8.48 -10.71
C ASP A 174 -2.83 -9.02 -12.13
N ALA A 175 -1.98 -8.68 -13.11
CA ALA A 175 -2.00 -9.29 -14.45
C ALA A 175 -1.73 -10.80 -14.37
N ALA A 176 -0.70 -11.21 -13.63
CA ALA A 176 -0.34 -12.61 -13.43
C ALA A 176 -1.49 -13.43 -12.84
N ALA A 177 -2.17 -12.89 -11.82
CA ALA A 177 -3.35 -13.49 -11.23
C ALA A 177 -4.51 -13.59 -12.23
N GLN A 178 -4.80 -12.50 -12.97
CA GLN A 178 -5.91 -12.43 -13.92
C GLN A 178 -5.75 -13.41 -15.09
N TYR A 179 -4.55 -13.53 -15.64
CA TYR A 179 -4.30 -14.34 -16.85
C TYR A 179 -3.57 -15.66 -16.56
N GLN A 180 -3.53 -16.07 -15.28
CA GLN A 180 -3.07 -17.40 -14.84
C GLN A 180 -1.62 -17.75 -15.24
N PHE A 181 -0.72 -16.78 -15.11
CA PHE A 181 0.72 -17.00 -15.19
C PHE A 181 1.40 -16.60 -13.87
N THR A 182 2.65 -17.01 -13.68
CA THR A 182 3.44 -16.60 -12.51
C THR A 182 4.18 -15.30 -12.86
N ALA A 183 4.01 -14.24 -12.07
CA ALA A 183 4.77 -13.01 -12.26
C ALA A 183 6.28 -13.32 -12.23
N PHE A 184 7.01 -12.84 -13.24
CA PHE A 184 8.38 -13.30 -13.49
C PHE A 184 9.44 -12.65 -12.58
N ASN A 185 9.06 -11.72 -11.70
CA ASN A 185 9.98 -10.94 -10.85
C ASN A 185 11.17 -10.41 -11.65
N ILE A 186 10.87 -9.80 -12.81
CA ILE A 186 11.86 -9.33 -13.76
C ILE A 186 12.59 -8.14 -13.16
N ASP A 187 13.91 -8.21 -13.14
CA ASP A 187 14.74 -7.06 -12.84
C ASP A 187 14.73 -6.12 -14.05
N LEU A 188 13.83 -5.15 -14.02
CA LEU A 188 13.73 -4.13 -15.07
C LEU A 188 14.98 -3.24 -15.11
N GLU A 189 15.73 -3.13 -14.00
CA GLU A 189 16.97 -2.37 -13.94
C GLU A 189 18.10 -3.17 -14.60
N GLU A 190 18.07 -4.50 -14.58
CA GLU A 190 18.97 -5.33 -15.39
C GLU A 190 18.72 -5.16 -16.90
N ILE A 191 17.44 -5.08 -17.32
CA ILE A 191 17.07 -4.99 -18.74
C ILE A 191 17.32 -3.59 -19.32
N PHE A 192 16.87 -2.56 -18.59
CA PHE A 192 16.87 -1.18 -19.08
C PHE A 192 17.98 -0.33 -18.45
N GLY A 193 18.65 -0.82 -17.41
CA GLY A 193 19.72 -0.10 -16.74
C GLY A 193 19.29 1.29 -16.28
N ALA A 194 20.18 2.25 -16.54
CA ALA A 194 19.94 3.66 -16.34
C ALA A 194 18.67 4.17 -17.07
N ASN A 195 18.25 3.56 -18.17
CA ASN A 195 17.12 4.03 -18.95
C ASN A 195 15.77 3.64 -18.31
N LEU A 196 15.75 2.71 -17.34
CA LEU A 196 14.52 2.34 -16.62
C LEU A 196 13.87 3.56 -15.97
N LYS A 197 14.66 4.40 -15.31
CA LYS A 197 14.15 5.60 -14.63
C LYS A 197 13.51 6.58 -15.60
N VAL A 198 13.89 6.54 -16.87
CA VAL A 198 13.31 7.36 -17.94
C VAL A 198 12.06 6.68 -18.51
N LEU A 199 12.14 5.39 -18.85
CA LEU A 199 11.01 4.61 -19.40
C LEU A 199 9.82 4.51 -18.44
N SER A 200 10.09 4.41 -17.14
CA SER A 200 9.08 4.36 -16.06
C SER A 200 8.69 5.73 -15.51
N SER A 201 9.32 6.81 -15.99
CA SER A 201 8.99 8.15 -15.52
C SER A 201 7.63 8.58 -16.04
N SER A 202 6.85 9.25 -15.19
CA SER A 202 5.71 10.04 -15.65
C SER A 202 6.14 11.22 -16.55
N HIS A 203 7.43 11.59 -16.52
CA HIS A 203 8.02 12.75 -17.20
C HIS A 203 9.35 12.39 -17.88
N VAL A 204 9.45 12.57 -19.18
CA VAL A 204 10.68 12.46 -19.97
C VAL A 204 10.83 13.75 -20.79
N TYR A 205 11.98 14.08 -21.34
CA TYR A 205 12.31 15.26 -22.12
C TYR A 205 13.13 14.77 -23.31
N MET A 206 12.78 15.08 -24.55
CA MET A 206 13.58 14.68 -25.71
C MET A 206 13.82 15.84 -26.64
N ASP A 207 14.98 15.83 -27.29
CA ASP A 207 15.27 16.70 -28.41
C ASP A 207 15.91 15.89 -29.53
N ASP A 208 16.56 16.55 -30.49
CA ASP A 208 17.16 15.87 -31.64
C ASP A 208 18.35 14.96 -31.26
N ASN A 209 18.92 15.09 -30.06
CA ASN A 209 20.10 14.35 -29.62
C ASN A 209 19.94 13.62 -28.27
N ASP A 210 18.97 13.96 -27.42
CA ASP A 210 18.82 13.37 -26.08
C ASP A 210 17.36 12.98 -25.74
N ILE A 211 17.21 12.14 -24.72
CA ILE A 211 15.96 11.72 -24.09
C ILE A 211 16.26 11.67 -22.57
N SER A 212 15.51 12.26 -21.62
CA SER A 212 15.87 12.29 -20.18
C SER A 212 14.67 12.48 -19.25
N ASN A 213 14.71 12.16 -17.96
CA ASN A 213 13.61 12.46 -17.02
C ASN A 213 13.87 13.68 -16.11
N GLY A 214 14.85 14.53 -16.45
CA GLY A 214 15.25 15.71 -15.67
C GLY A 214 16.23 15.44 -14.54
N GLN A 215 16.38 14.17 -14.15
CA GLN A 215 17.45 13.71 -13.26
C GLN A 215 18.47 12.86 -14.00
N GLN A 216 18.04 12.18 -15.06
CA GLN A 216 18.82 11.17 -15.77
C GLN A 216 18.47 11.15 -17.26
N SER A 217 19.47 11.29 -18.13
CA SER A 217 19.32 11.04 -19.57
C SER A 217 19.23 9.55 -19.86
N TYR A 218 18.29 9.19 -20.73
CA TYR A 218 18.21 7.97 -21.50
C TYR A 218 19.43 7.92 -22.41
N LYS A 219 20.36 7.05 -22.04
CA LYS A 219 21.71 7.06 -22.59
C LYS A 219 21.74 6.34 -23.93
N VAL A 220 22.07 7.08 -24.98
CA VAL A 220 22.82 6.59 -26.15
C VAL A 220 23.98 7.59 -26.36
N ASN A 221 25.14 7.38 -25.72
CA ASN A 221 26.33 8.26 -25.73
C ASN A 221 26.14 9.78 -26.07
N SER A 222 26.22 10.62 -25.04
CA SER A 222 26.53 12.08 -25.00
C SER A 222 25.42 13.16 -25.06
N SER A 223 25.27 13.83 -23.90
CA SER A 223 25.19 15.28 -23.60
C SER A 223 24.08 16.24 -24.12
N ALA A 224 23.30 16.76 -23.14
CA ALA A 224 22.82 18.15 -22.89
C ALA A 224 21.34 18.55 -23.18
N THR A 225 20.53 18.52 -22.10
CA THR A 225 19.39 19.37 -21.62
C THR A 225 18.50 20.17 -22.60
N PHE A 226 17.16 20.03 -22.51
CA PHE A 226 16.12 21.08 -22.23
C PHE A 226 14.69 20.48 -22.02
N SER A 227 13.76 21.25 -21.44
CA SER A 227 12.35 20.90 -21.11
C SER A 227 11.34 21.12 -22.25
N SER A 228 10.13 20.51 -22.20
CA SER A 228 9.01 20.92 -23.08
C SER A 228 8.76 22.42 -22.94
N PRO A 229 8.70 23.18 -24.04
CA PRO A 229 8.60 24.64 -24.01
C PRO A 229 7.20 25.14 -23.66
N ASP A 230 6.15 24.36 -23.97
CA ASP A 230 4.76 24.82 -23.84
C ASP A 230 4.03 24.17 -22.66
N TYR A 231 4.31 22.91 -22.34
CA TYR A 231 3.70 22.22 -21.19
C TYR A 231 4.76 21.40 -20.45
N ALA A 232 5.33 21.96 -19.39
CA ALA A 232 6.46 21.36 -18.66
C ALA A 232 6.29 19.88 -18.27
N PRO A 233 5.07 19.38 -17.93
CA PRO A 233 4.87 17.96 -17.64
C PRO A 233 4.97 17.01 -18.86
N ALA A 234 4.90 17.51 -20.10
CA ALA A 234 5.01 16.68 -21.30
C ALA A 234 6.45 16.38 -21.72
N ILE A 235 6.60 15.24 -22.38
CA ILE A 235 7.80 14.85 -23.12
C ILE A 235 7.89 15.63 -24.40
N TRP A 236 8.85 16.53 -24.54
CA TRP A 236 9.18 17.06 -25.86
C TRP A 236 9.74 15.92 -26.72
N ASP A 237 9.18 15.62 -27.89
CA ASP A 237 9.72 14.67 -28.87
C ASP A 237 9.31 15.13 -30.28
N PRO A 238 9.91 16.22 -30.77
CA PRO A 238 9.38 16.91 -31.94
C PRO A 238 9.44 16.05 -33.20
N THR A 239 8.39 16.18 -34.01
CA THR A 239 8.53 15.93 -35.45
C THR A 239 9.23 17.11 -36.12
N THR A 240 9.99 16.84 -37.17
CA THR A 240 10.68 17.88 -37.98
C THR A 240 9.87 18.32 -39.20
N CYS A 241 8.65 17.80 -39.35
CA CYS A 241 7.81 17.99 -40.53
C CYS A 241 6.32 17.84 -40.20
N ASN A 242 5.45 18.00 -41.20
CA ASN A 242 3.99 17.94 -41.05
C ASN A 242 3.38 19.02 -40.13
N TYR A 243 4.02 20.17 -39.99
CA TYR A 243 3.46 21.37 -39.34
C TYR A 243 3.87 22.61 -40.15
N SER A 244 3.23 23.75 -39.88
CA SER A 244 3.58 25.02 -40.49
C SER A 244 3.40 26.18 -39.51
N SER A 245 3.79 27.40 -39.88
CA SER A 245 3.44 28.59 -39.09
C SER A 245 1.92 28.74 -38.91
N ARG A 246 1.49 29.29 -37.76
CA ARG A 246 0.10 29.73 -37.52
C ARG A 246 -0.26 31.03 -38.25
N ASN A 247 0.73 31.73 -38.82
CA ASN A 247 0.56 33.03 -39.49
C ASN A 247 -0.17 34.07 -38.62
N GLY A 248 0.14 34.12 -37.31
CA GLY A 248 -0.48 35.05 -36.37
C GLY A 248 -1.87 34.65 -35.85
N SER A 249 -2.39 33.48 -36.24
CA SER A 249 -3.66 32.96 -35.70
C SER A 249 -3.51 32.63 -34.22
N GLN A 250 -4.38 33.19 -33.39
CA GLN A 250 -4.42 32.91 -31.94
C GLN A 250 -4.98 31.51 -31.68
N ILE A 251 -4.40 30.82 -30.70
CA ILE A 251 -4.96 29.57 -30.17
C ILE A 251 -6.22 29.90 -29.37
N THR A 252 -7.35 29.32 -29.75
CA THR A 252 -8.65 29.59 -29.11
C THR A 252 -9.44 28.33 -28.77
N ALA A 253 -8.92 27.15 -29.11
CA ALA A 253 -9.59 25.87 -28.86
C ALA A 253 -8.60 24.70 -28.71
N VAL A 254 -9.07 23.61 -28.10
CA VAL A 254 -8.37 22.34 -27.94
C VAL A 254 -9.22 21.24 -28.57
N THR A 255 -8.60 20.41 -29.40
CA THR A 255 -9.25 19.28 -30.05
C THR A 255 -8.72 17.95 -29.50
N ILE A 256 -9.63 17.15 -28.94
CA ILE A 256 -9.37 15.82 -28.41
C ILE A 256 -9.50 14.78 -29.53
N HIS A 257 -8.45 13.98 -29.69
CA HIS A 257 -8.32 12.96 -30.72
C HIS A 257 -8.00 11.58 -30.14
N PHE A 258 -8.21 10.54 -30.94
CA PHE A 258 -7.77 9.17 -30.66
C PHE A 258 -7.06 8.57 -31.86
N VAL A 259 -5.92 7.94 -31.58
CA VAL A 259 -5.00 7.43 -32.61
C VAL A 259 -5.63 6.31 -33.44
N GLN A 260 -6.52 5.50 -32.83
CA GLN A 260 -6.91 4.17 -33.33
C GLN A 260 -5.67 3.28 -33.50
N GLY A 261 -4.81 3.30 -32.48
CA GLY A 261 -3.48 2.70 -32.49
C GLY A 261 -2.73 2.94 -31.17
N THR A 262 -1.45 2.57 -31.14
CA THR A 262 -0.62 2.64 -29.93
C THR A 262 0.06 3.99 -29.74
N TYR A 263 0.45 4.31 -28.51
CA TYR A 263 1.21 5.51 -28.15
C TYR A 263 2.51 5.63 -28.94
N ALA A 264 3.32 4.57 -28.89
CA ALA A 264 4.60 4.46 -29.58
C ALA A 264 4.43 4.56 -31.10
N GLY A 265 3.39 3.91 -31.64
CA GLY A 265 3.04 3.98 -33.05
C GLY A 265 2.70 5.41 -33.49
N CYS A 266 1.88 6.14 -32.73
CA CYS A 266 1.52 7.52 -33.05
C CYS A 266 2.73 8.45 -33.13
N ILE A 267 3.60 8.41 -32.11
CA ILE A 267 4.83 9.22 -32.05
C ILE A 267 5.72 8.94 -33.26
N SER A 268 5.93 7.66 -33.56
CA SER A 268 6.73 7.22 -34.70
C SER A 268 6.12 7.71 -36.03
N TRP A 269 4.80 7.59 -36.20
CA TRP A 269 4.10 8.02 -37.42
C TRP A 269 4.20 9.51 -37.68
N PHE A 270 4.08 10.36 -36.65
CA PHE A 270 4.21 11.80 -36.80
C PHE A 270 5.60 12.26 -37.25
N LYS A 271 6.65 11.46 -37.02
CA LYS A 271 8.01 11.72 -37.51
C LYS A 271 8.22 11.32 -38.98
N ASN A 272 7.27 10.62 -39.59
CA ASN A 272 7.32 10.33 -41.01
C ASN A 272 6.85 11.56 -41.82
N CYS A 273 7.76 12.24 -42.52
CA CYS A 273 7.43 13.43 -43.30
C CYS A 273 6.51 13.17 -44.52
N SER A 274 6.26 11.90 -44.83
CA SER A 274 5.26 11.51 -45.84
C SER A 274 3.87 11.30 -45.23
N ALA A 275 3.72 11.32 -43.89
CA ALA A 275 2.45 11.09 -43.20
C ALA A 275 1.41 12.18 -43.49
N SER A 276 1.85 13.42 -43.76
CA SER A 276 0.98 14.57 -43.96
C SER A 276 0.01 14.85 -42.79
N ALA A 277 0.40 14.42 -41.57
CA ALA A 277 -0.36 14.60 -40.35
C ALA A 277 0.57 14.76 -39.13
N SER A 278 0.15 15.56 -38.16
CA SER A 278 0.80 15.74 -36.85
C SER A 278 -0.19 16.30 -35.83
N ALA A 279 0.01 16.05 -34.53
CA ALA A 279 -0.69 16.73 -33.44
C ALA A 279 0.31 17.38 -32.50
N HIS A 280 -0.17 18.21 -31.56
CA HIS A 280 0.72 18.87 -30.61
C HIS A 280 1.13 17.91 -29.50
N TYR A 281 0.20 17.06 -29.03
CA TYR A 281 0.45 16.13 -27.94
C TYR A 281 -0.10 14.73 -28.24
N VAL A 282 0.48 13.71 -27.59
CA VAL A 282 0.05 12.30 -27.58
C VAL A 282 -0.01 11.83 -26.12
N VAL A 283 -1.06 11.12 -25.71
CA VAL A 283 -1.29 10.67 -24.32
C VAL A 283 -1.37 9.14 -24.25
N ARG A 284 -0.58 8.54 -23.37
CA ARG A 284 -0.53 7.09 -23.14
C ARG A 284 -1.66 6.64 -22.22
N SER A 285 -2.29 5.51 -22.55
CA SER A 285 -3.45 5.01 -21.82
C SER A 285 -3.09 4.38 -20.48
N SER A 286 -2.00 3.63 -20.38
CA SER A 286 -1.68 2.83 -19.19
C SER A 286 -1.37 3.68 -17.95
N ASP A 287 -0.69 4.80 -18.12
CA ASP A 287 -0.16 5.62 -17.03
C ASP A 287 -0.31 7.14 -17.23
N GLY A 288 -0.93 7.58 -18.33
CA GLY A 288 -1.17 8.99 -18.60
C GLY A 288 0.07 9.78 -19.01
N GLN A 289 1.16 9.13 -19.45
CA GLN A 289 2.32 9.85 -19.98
C GLN A 289 1.92 10.73 -21.18
N VAL A 290 2.42 11.96 -21.25
CA VAL A 290 2.12 12.92 -22.32
C VAL A 290 3.39 13.21 -23.11
N THR A 291 3.36 13.12 -24.44
CA THR A 291 4.44 13.55 -25.35
C THR A 291 3.97 14.69 -26.24
N GLN A 292 4.67 15.82 -26.21
CA GLN A 292 4.54 16.94 -27.13
C GLN A 292 5.38 16.72 -28.40
N MET A 293 4.76 16.82 -29.57
CA MET A 293 5.36 16.57 -30.89
C MET A 293 5.51 17.83 -31.75
N VAL A 294 4.71 18.86 -31.50
CA VAL A 294 4.74 20.15 -32.21
C VAL A 294 4.56 21.27 -31.19
N LEU A 295 5.33 22.35 -31.33
CA LEU A 295 5.18 23.55 -30.51
C LEU A 295 3.76 24.12 -30.66
N GLU A 296 3.15 24.57 -29.58
CA GLU A 296 1.86 25.27 -29.63
C GLU A 296 1.93 26.51 -30.51
N SER A 297 3.08 27.21 -30.55
CA SER A 297 3.30 28.35 -31.46
C SER A 297 3.20 28.01 -32.95
N ASN A 298 3.33 26.73 -33.32
CA ASN A 298 3.17 26.23 -34.68
C ASN A 298 1.80 25.57 -34.87
N LYS A 299 1.37 25.51 -36.14
CA LYS A 299 0.15 24.83 -36.56
C LYS A 299 0.47 23.38 -36.90
N ALA A 300 0.17 22.44 -36.01
CA ALA A 300 0.14 21.01 -36.35
C ALA A 300 -0.98 20.69 -37.35
N TRP A 301 -0.87 19.59 -38.09
CA TRP A 301 -1.82 19.19 -39.12
C TRP A 301 -2.69 18.00 -38.63
N HIS A 302 -3.73 18.27 -37.83
CA HIS A 302 -4.53 17.24 -37.15
C HIS A 302 -6.05 17.30 -37.43
N VAL A 303 -6.61 18.46 -37.79
CA VAL A 303 -8.06 18.71 -37.89
C VAL A 303 -8.43 19.64 -39.06
N GLY A 304 -7.73 19.50 -40.19
CA GLY A 304 -8.09 20.19 -41.43
C GLY A 304 -8.12 21.73 -41.34
N THR A 305 -9.30 22.34 -41.55
CA THR A 305 -9.48 23.79 -41.54
C THR A 305 -9.34 24.43 -40.17
N GLU A 306 -9.49 23.65 -39.09
CA GLU A 306 -9.44 24.20 -37.72
C GLU A 306 -8.02 24.27 -37.14
N ASN A 307 -7.06 23.61 -37.80
CA ASN A 307 -5.64 23.60 -37.43
C ASN A 307 -5.10 24.97 -36.99
N PRO A 308 -5.36 26.11 -37.69
CA PRO A 308 -4.72 27.39 -37.37
C PRO A 308 -4.96 27.89 -35.94
N TYR A 309 -6.08 27.53 -35.31
CA TYR A 309 -6.47 28.06 -34.00
C TYR A 309 -6.67 26.99 -32.93
N THR A 310 -6.46 25.70 -33.26
CA THR A 310 -6.59 24.59 -32.31
C THR A 310 -5.24 24.04 -31.85
N VAL A 311 -5.22 23.48 -30.64
CA VAL A 311 -4.20 22.54 -30.16
C VAL A 311 -4.79 21.13 -30.16
N GLY A 312 -4.22 20.23 -30.95
CA GLY A 312 -4.61 18.82 -31.04
C GLY A 312 -3.89 17.92 -30.04
N ILE A 313 -4.67 17.07 -29.35
CA ILE A 313 -4.18 16.06 -28.39
C ILE A 313 -4.66 14.67 -28.80
N GLU A 314 -3.74 13.80 -29.22
CA GLU A 314 -3.99 12.40 -29.56
C GLU A 314 -3.97 11.50 -28.32
N HIS A 315 -4.90 10.56 -28.23
CA HIS A 315 -4.96 9.58 -27.14
C HIS A 315 -4.76 8.18 -27.69
N GLU A 316 -3.89 7.41 -27.01
CA GLU A 316 -3.67 6.00 -27.33
C GLU A 316 -4.95 5.18 -27.19
N GLY A 317 -5.15 4.24 -28.12
CA GLY A 317 -6.19 3.23 -28.05
C GLY A 317 -7.27 3.42 -29.09
N TYR A 318 -8.41 2.77 -28.85
CA TYR A 318 -9.49 2.66 -29.82
C TYR A 318 -10.84 3.11 -29.26
N ILE A 319 -11.57 3.93 -30.02
CA ILE A 319 -12.74 4.69 -29.54
C ILE A 319 -13.96 3.83 -29.16
N ASN A 320 -14.02 2.60 -29.65
CA ASN A 320 -15.10 1.64 -29.39
C ASN A 320 -14.78 0.69 -28.22
N ASN A 321 -13.65 0.86 -27.53
CA ASN A 321 -13.23 0.01 -26.42
C ASN A 321 -12.91 0.85 -25.17
N ILE A 322 -13.81 0.78 -24.19
CA ILE A 322 -13.74 1.52 -22.93
C ILE A 322 -12.51 1.19 -22.07
N SER A 323 -11.86 0.03 -22.27
CA SER A 323 -10.67 -0.36 -21.49
C SER A 323 -9.48 0.57 -21.70
N TRP A 324 -9.47 1.34 -22.80
CA TRP A 324 -8.43 2.33 -23.07
C TRP A 324 -8.62 3.64 -22.30
N PHE A 325 -9.82 3.92 -21.77
CA PHE A 325 -10.14 5.20 -21.13
C PHE A 325 -9.88 5.16 -19.62
N THR A 326 -8.61 5.03 -19.25
CA THR A 326 -8.17 4.91 -17.86
C THR A 326 -8.26 6.25 -17.11
N ASN A 327 -8.34 6.22 -15.79
CA ASN A 327 -8.20 7.43 -14.96
C ASN A 327 -6.89 8.19 -15.25
N ALA A 328 -5.78 7.48 -15.45
CA ALA A 328 -4.49 8.11 -15.70
C ALA A 328 -4.51 8.96 -16.98
N MET A 329 -5.06 8.41 -18.07
CA MET A 329 -5.26 9.15 -19.32
C MET A 329 -6.16 10.38 -19.12
N TYR A 330 -7.33 10.21 -18.48
CA TYR A 330 -8.25 11.32 -18.25
C TYR A 330 -7.61 12.44 -17.41
N ASN A 331 -6.87 12.08 -16.35
CA ASN A 331 -6.23 13.03 -15.45
C ASN A 331 -5.14 13.83 -16.16
N SER A 332 -4.23 13.16 -16.88
CA SER A 332 -3.14 13.83 -17.58
C SER A 332 -3.64 14.68 -18.74
N SER A 333 -4.59 14.16 -19.53
CA SER A 333 -5.21 14.91 -20.62
C SER A 333 -5.98 16.14 -20.11
N ALA A 334 -6.71 16.02 -19.00
CA ALA A 334 -7.42 17.14 -18.41
C ALA A 334 -6.46 18.19 -17.84
N ALA A 335 -5.35 17.77 -17.23
CA ALA A 335 -4.31 18.67 -16.76
C ALA A 335 -3.65 19.43 -17.92
N LEU A 336 -3.35 18.75 -19.02
CA LEU A 336 -2.83 19.36 -20.25
C LEU A 336 -3.84 20.36 -20.84
N SER A 337 -5.10 19.97 -21.01
CA SER A 337 -6.14 20.87 -21.52
C SER A 337 -6.35 22.09 -20.63
N LYS A 338 -6.25 21.93 -19.30
CA LYS A 338 -6.33 23.04 -18.33
C LYS A 338 -5.16 24.01 -18.49
N ASP A 339 -3.96 23.50 -18.71
CA ASP A 339 -2.77 24.30 -18.97
C ASP A 339 -2.88 25.08 -20.27
N ILE A 340 -3.22 24.41 -21.39
CA ILE A 340 -3.46 25.06 -22.69
C ILE A 340 -4.50 26.18 -22.55
N CYS A 341 -5.59 25.92 -21.79
CA CYS A 341 -6.62 26.92 -21.57
C CYS A 341 -6.08 28.15 -20.82
N SER A 342 -5.31 27.92 -19.76
CA SER A 342 -4.67 28.98 -18.97
C SER A 342 -3.68 29.79 -19.82
N SER A 343 -2.82 29.12 -20.57
CA SER A 343 -1.76 29.73 -21.39
C SER A 343 -2.32 30.55 -22.55
N ASN A 344 -3.52 30.21 -23.04
CA ASN A 344 -4.12 30.84 -24.23
C ASN A 344 -5.40 31.65 -23.95
N SER A 345 -5.70 31.96 -22.69
CA SER A 345 -6.90 32.71 -22.28
C SER A 345 -8.21 32.08 -22.79
N ILE A 346 -8.26 30.75 -22.86
CA ILE A 346 -9.47 30.01 -23.19
C ILE A 346 -10.21 29.75 -21.87
N ASN A 347 -11.48 30.11 -21.80
CA ASN A 347 -12.28 29.81 -20.61
C ASN A 347 -12.52 28.28 -20.50
N PRO A 348 -12.00 27.60 -19.46
CA PRO A 348 -12.13 26.15 -19.33
C PRO A 348 -13.57 25.69 -19.07
N LEU A 349 -14.47 26.59 -18.66
CA LEU A 349 -15.91 26.32 -18.54
C LEU A 349 -16.57 26.02 -19.88
N ARG A 350 -15.94 26.43 -20.99
CA ARG A 350 -16.36 26.13 -22.36
C ARG A 350 -15.91 24.75 -22.85
N THR A 351 -15.58 23.84 -21.94
CA THR A 351 -15.37 22.43 -22.24
C THR A 351 -16.70 21.75 -22.51
N TYR A 352 -16.77 20.88 -23.52
CA TYR A 352 -18.02 20.17 -23.82
C TYR A 352 -18.50 19.34 -22.61
N TYR A 353 -19.77 19.53 -22.26
CA TYR A 353 -20.47 18.77 -21.22
C TYR A 353 -21.76 18.22 -21.81
N GLY A 354 -21.73 16.97 -22.25
CA GLY A 354 -22.87 16.30 -22.86
C GLY A 354 -22.56 14.83 -23.13
N PRO A 355 -23.51 14.07 -23.70
CA PRO A 355 -23.25 12.71 -24.12
C PRO A 355 -22.16 12.68 -25.19
N GLY A 356 -21.33 11.64 -25.18
CA GLY A 356 -20.49 11.31 -26.33
C GLY A 356 -21.39 10.99 -27.52
N CYS A 357 -20.99 11.43 -28.71
CA CYS A 357 -21.67 11.09 -29.95
C CYS A 357 -20.70 10.34 -30.89
N SER A 358 -21.20 9.83 -32.01
CA SER A 358 -20.40 9.19 -33.05
C SER A 358 -20.94 9.56 -34.42
N GLY A 359 -20.06 9.91 -35.35
CA GLY A 359 -20.41 10.11 -36.77
C GLY A 359 -19.93 11.45 -37.33
N SER A 360 -19.90 11.55 -38.67
CA SER A 360 -19.56 12.77 -39.40
C SER A 360 -20.75 13.72 -39.65
N SER A 361 -21.88 13.49 -38.96
CA SER A 361 -23.15 14.16 -39.25
C SER A 361 -23.28 15.48 -38.47
N SER A 362 -24.19 16.34 -38.96
CA SER A 362 -24.59 17.58 -38.31
C SER A 362 -25.05 17.42 -36.85
N GLN A 363 -25.37 16.21 -36.42
CA GLN A 363 -25.87 15.90 -35.07
C GLN A 363 -24.79 16.01 -33.98
N CYS A 364 -23.51 15.92 -34.34
CA CYS A 364 -22.38 16.04 -33.41
C CYS A 364 -21.77 17.45 -33.36
N LEU A 365 -22.17 18.33 -34.29
CA LEU A 365 -21.54 19.65 -34.43
C LEU A 365 -21.88 20.53 -33.24
N LEU A 366 -20.86 21.15 -32.67
CA LEU A 366 -21.00 22.12 -31.58
C LEU A 366 -20.76 23.53 -32.09
N GLY A 367 -21.50 24.49 -31.53
CA GLY A 367 -21.35 25.90 -31.83
C GLY A 367 -19.99 26.47 -31.40
N ALA A 368 -19.79 27.75 -31.69
CA ALA A 368 -18.55 28.45 -31.38
C ALA A 368 -18.27 28.62 -29.87
N CYS A 369 -19.28 28.42 -29.01
CA CYS A 369 -19.12 28.48 -27.55
C CYS A 369 -18.17 27.41 -27.04
N THR A 370 -18.25 26.17 -27.53
CA THR A 370 -17.41 25.08 -27.02
C THR A 370 -15.98 25.16 -27.54
N LYS A 371 -15.02 25.28 -26.62
CA LYS A 371 -13.58 25.45 -26.92
C LYS A 371 -12.72 24.22 -26.66
N VAL A 372 -13.10 23.34 -25.74
CA VAL A 372 -12.45 22.02 -25.57
C VAL A 372 -13.44 20.95 -26.01
N LYS A 373 -13.16 20.32 -27.16
CA LYS A 373 -14.10 19.42 -27.84
C LYS A 373 -13.39 18.35 -28.67
N GLY A 374 -14.12 17.32 -29.08
CA GLY A 374 -13.58 16.24 -29.91
C GLY A 374 -13.44 16.63 -31.37
N HIS A 375 -12.68 15.86 -32.15
CA HIS A 375 -12.60 16.02 -33.61
C HIS A 375 -14.00 16.09 -34.24
N GLN A 376 -14.86 15.14 -33.89
CA GLN A 376 -16.22 15.03 -34.43
C GLN A 376 -17.15 16.24 -34.15
N HIS A 377 -16.77 17.10 -33.20
CA HIS A 377 -17.53 18.29 -32.83
C HIS A 377 -17.15 19.53 -33.65
N ASN A 378 -16.09 19.44 -34.47
CA ASN A 378 -15.63 20.55 -35.31
C ASN A 378 -16.44 20.63 -36.62
N PRO A 379 -16.63 21.83 -37.19
CA PRO A 379 -17.22 21.98 -38.52
C PRO A 379 -16.33 21.30 -39.57
N ASN A 380 -16.95 20.77 -40.64
CA ASN A 380 -16.25 20.07 -41.74
C ASN A 380 -15.39 18.87 -41.31
N GLN A 381 -15.66 18.27 -40.16
CA GLN A 381 -14.95 17.10 -39.67
C GLN A 381 -15.14 15.89 -40.59
N SER A 382 -14.11 15.03 -40.64
CA SER A 382 -14.08 13.79 -41.41
C SER A 382 -13.94 12.54 -40.53
N HIS A 383 -13.99 12.69 -39.20
CA HIS A 383 -13.68 11.64 -38.24
C HIS A 383 -14.59 11.67 -37.01
N THR A 384 -14.65 10.53 -36.31
CA THR A 384 -15.60 10.25 -35.24
C THR A 384 -14.96 10.18 -33.84
N ASP A 385 -13.72 10.59 -33.68
CA ASP A 385 -12.99 10.61 -32.41
C ASP A 385 -13.36 11.84 -31.55
N PRO A 386 -13.36 11.72 -30.19
CA PRO A 386 -13.01 10.56 -29.36
C PRO A 386 -14.12 9.50 -29.24
N GLY A 387 -15.22 9.65 -29.97
CA GLY A 387 -16.31 8.69 -30.03
C GLY A 387 -17.29 8.73 -28.85
N PRO A 388 -18.29 7.83 -28.86
CA PRO A 388 -19.45 7.91 -27.97
C PRO A 388 -19.15 7.43 -26.56
N LEU A 389 -18.07 6.66 -26.38
CA LEU A 389 -17.67 6.06 -25.12
C LEU A 389 -16.77 7.00 -24.28
N TRP A 390 -16.29 8.11 -24.83
CA TRP A 390 -15.52 9.12 -24.07
C TRP A 390 -16.42 9.87 -23.09
N ASN A 391 -16.05 9.88 -21.82
CA ASN A 391 -16.83 10.46 -20.74
C ASN A 391 -16.52 11.95 -20.59
N TRP A 392 -17.22 12.76 -21.39
CA TRP A 392 -17.12 14.22 -21.35
C TRP A 392 -17.50 14.83 -19.99
N ALA A 393 -18.47 14.26 -19.27
CA ALA A 393 -18.85 14.75 -17.96
C ALA A 393 -17.70 14.61 -16.93
N LYS A 394 -16.99 13.47 -16.95
CA LYS A 394 -15.78 13.24 -16.14
C LYS A 394 -14.67 14.20 -16.55
N TYR A 395 -14.42 14.33 -17.86
CA TYR A 395 -13.36 15.19 -18.38
C TYR A 395 -13.57 16.67 -18.02
N TYR A 396 -14.80 17.17 -18.17
CA TYR A 396 -15.21 18.51 -17.75
C TYR A 396 -14.94 18.74 -16.26
N LYS A 397 -15.33 17.80 -15.40
CA LYS A 397 -15.12 17.90 -13.95
C LYS A 397 -13.65 17.92 -13.57
N LEU A 398 -12.80 17.19 -14.30
CA LEU A 398 -11.34 17.18 -14.07
C LEU A 398 -10.67 18.50 -14.49
N ILE A 399 -11.05 19.05 -15.64
CA ILE A 399 -10.56 20.37 -16.08
C ILE A 399 -11.03 21.47 -15.12
N ASN A 400 -12.32 21.43 -14.76
CA ASN A 400 -12.96 22.41 -13.87
C ASN A 400 -13.03 21.87 -12.43
N ASN A 401 -11.94 21.33 -11.90
CA ASN A 401 -11.92 20.72 -10.58
C ASN A 401 -11.81 21.71 -9.40
N THR A 402 -11.59 23.00 -9.68
CA THR A 402 -11.48 24.04 -8.67
C THR A 402 -12.72 24.92 -8.69
N TYR A 403 -13.38 25.08 -7.53
CA TYR A 403 -14.57 25.93 -7.39
C TYR A 403 -14.74 26.45 -5.97
N THR A 404 -15.40 27.60 -5.83
CA THR A 404 -15.73 28.21 -4.55
C THR A 404 -17.18 27.90 -4.20
N VAL A 405 -17.44 27.55 -2.94
CA VAL A 405 -18.77 27.23 -2.42
C VAL A 405 -19.24 28.31 -1.46
N THR A 406 -20.42 28.87 -1.71
CA THR A 406 -21.11 29.76 -0.76
C THR A 406 -21.98 28.93 0.17
N THR A 407 -21.78 29.01 1.49
CA THR A 407 -22.50 28.16 2.45
C THR A 407 -23.64 28.92 3.14
N TYR A 408 -24.82 28.29 3.18
CA TYR A 408 -26.01 28.76 3.88
C TYR A 408 -26.33 27.87 5.09
N THR A 409 -26.46 28.50 6.26
CA THR A 409 -26.67 27.81 7.54
C THR A 409 -27.97 28.17 8.26
N ALA A 410 -28.78 29.08 7.69
CA ALA A 410 -30.06 29.44 8.27
C ALA A 410 -31.09 28.32 8.09
N SER A 411 -32.16 28.30 8.90
CA SER A 411 -33.19 27.25 8.80
C SER A 411 -34.11 27.42 7.60
N ALA A 412 -34.19 28.64 7.08
CA ALA A 412 -34.86 28.97 5.84
C ALA A 412 -34.24 30.25 5.26
N GLY A 413 -34.40 30.47 3.97
CA GLY A 413 -33.96 31.70 3.34
C GLY A 413 -34.33 31.78 1.87
N ASN A 414 -34.18 32.98 1.32
CA ASN A 414 -34.28 33.21 -0.11
C ASN A 414 -32.97 32.79 -0.79
N PHE A 415 -33.09 32.27 -2.00
CA PHE A 415 -32.01 31.69 -2.77
C PHE A 415 -32.16 32.11 -4.23
N TYR A 416 -31.14 32.73 -4.79
CA TYR A 416 -31.16 33.31 -6.14
C TYR A 416 -29.86 32.94 -6.86
N ASP A 417 -29.89 33.00 -8.18
CA ASP A 417 -28.66 33.02 -8.98
C ASP A 417 -27.90 34.35 -8.80
N THR A 418 -26.87 34.54 -9.62
CA THR A 418 -25.95 35.69 -9.61
C THR A 418 -26.59 37.01 -10.04
N GLY A 419 -27.67 36.99 -10.81
CA GLY A 419 -28.48 38.15 -11.18
C GLY A 419 -29.31 38.69 -10.01
N GLY A 420 -29.41 37.92 -8.93
CA GLY A 420 -30.18 38.27 -7.75
C GLY A 420 -31.68 38.28 -8.03
N PRO A 421 -32.48 39.03 -7.25
CA PRO A 421 -33.94 38.94 -7.33
C PRO A 421 -34.55 39.60 -8.59
N THR A 422 -33.80 40.42 -9.34
CA THR A 422 -34.34 41.24 -10.44
C THR A 422 -33.48 41.29 -11.70
N GLY A 423 -32.24 40.78 -11.63
CA GLY A 423 -31.30 40.77 -12.76
C GLY A 423 -31.29 39.44 -13.48
N ASN A 424 -30.69 39.43 -14.67
CA ASN A 424 -30.35 38.19 -15.37
C ASN A 424 -29.03 37.62 -14.83
N TYR A 425 -28.84 36.30 -14.89
CA TYR A 425 -27.53 35.69 -14.65
C TYR A 425 -26.52 36.11 -15.73
N SER A 426 -25.22 35.85 -15.53
CA SER A 426 -24.18 36.17 -16.52
C SER A 426 -23.78 34.92 -17.34
N ASP A 427 -23.16 35.16 -18.49
CA ASP A 427 -22.50 34.10 -19.27
C ASP A 427 -21.28 33.53 -18.52
N ASP A 428 -20.86 32.32 -18.91
CA ASP A 428 -19.67 31.61 -18.45
C ASP A 428 -19.63 31.42 -16.91
N GLU A 429 -20.78 31.16 -16.29
CA GLU A 429 -20.85 30.93 -14.86
C GLU A 429 -20.69 29.47 -14.49
N ARG A 430 -20.03 29.24 -13.35
CA ARG A 430 -20.13 27.99 -12.61
C ARG A 430 -20.08 28.30 -11.13
N LYS A 431 -21.24 28.26 -10.48
CA LYS A 431 -21.43 28.70 -9.09
C LYS A 431 -21.96 27.56 -8.24
N PHE A 432 -21.54 27.57 -6.97
CA PHE A 432 -21.89 26.53 -6.02
C PHE A 432 -22.42 27.14 -4.74
N TRP A 433 -23.53 26.59 -4.26
CA TRP A 433 -24.10 26.94 -2.97
C TRP A 433 -24.40 25.68 -2.17
N LEU A 434 -23.90 25.62 -0.94
CA LEU A 434 -24.12 24.51 -0.03
C LEU A 434 -25.09 24.95 1.05
N ILE A 435 -26.24 24.30 1.14
CA ILE A 435 -27.17 24.46 2.25
C ILE A 435 -26.87 23.36 3.24
N THR A 436 -26.46 23.71 4.45
CA THR A 436 -26.15 22.75 5.52
C THR A 436 -26.14 23.43 6.89
N LYS A 437 -26.55 22.71 7.93
CA LYS A 437 -26.34 23.07 9.35
C LYS A 437 -26.43 21.81 10.22
N PRO A 438 -26.00 21.86 11.49
CA PRO A 438 -26.16 20.72 12.39
C PRO A 438 -27.62 20.24 12.52
N SER A 439 -27.80 18.92 12.64
CA SER A 439 -29.10 18.29 12.91
C SER A 439 -30.18 18.51 11.84
N ILE A 440 -29.80 18.79 10.59
CA ILE A 440 -30.72 18.70 9.44
C ILE A 440 -31.07 17.24 9.19
N THR A 441 -32.36 16.99 8.96
CA THR A 441 -32.87 15.68 8.51
C THR A 441 -33.24 15.71 7.03
N ASN A 442 -33.70 16.86 6.54
CA ASN A 442 -33.94 17.08 5.12
C ASN A 442 -33.91 18.58 4.79
N ILE A 443 -33.66 18.88 3.52
CA ILE A 443 -33.63 20.24 2.96
C ILE A 443 -34.58 20.27 1.78
N THR A 444 -35.57 21.16 1.82
CA THR A 444 -36.48 21.39 0.71
C THR A 444 -36.15 22.71 0.03
N LEU A 445 -35.80 22.66 -1.25
CA LEU A 445 -35.70 23.81 -2.15
C LEU A 445 -37.00 23.96 -2.92
N ASN A 446 -37.66 25.11 -2.81
CA ASN A 446 -38.91 25.42 -3.49
C ASN A 446 -38.70 26.57 -4.48
N PHE A 447 -38.67 26.26 -5.77
CA PHE A 447 -38.45 27.22 -6.85
C PHE A 447 -39.69 28.09 -7.11
N THR A 448 -39.55 29.39 -6.93
CA THR A 448 -40.58 30.40 -7.17
C THR A 448 -40.50 31.02 -8.57
N ALA A 449 -39.32 30.97 -9.20
CA ALA A 449 -39.12 31.34 -10.61
C ALA A 449 -38.02 30.45 -11.23
N PHE A 450 -38.14 30.16 -12.53
CA PHE A 450 -37.15 29.37 -13.26
C PHE A 450 -37.19 29.68 -14.76
N ASN A 451 -36.11 30.23 -15.30
CA ASN A 451 -35.96 30.64 -16.69
C ASN A 451 -34.48 30.62 -17.08
N LEU A 452 -34.03 29.48 -17.62
CA LEU A 452 -32.68 29.25 -18.13
C LEU A 452 -32.69 29.05 -19.65
N GLU A 453 -31.56 29.23 -20.33
CA GLU A 453 -31.44 28.86 -21.74
C GLU A 453 -31.65 27.34 -21.92
N PRO A 454 -32.64 26.90 -22.73
CA PRO A 454 -32.96 25.49 -22.88
C PRO A 454 -31.81 24.67 -23.50
N GLY A 455 -31.28 23.71 -22.75
CA GLY A 455 -30.29 22.74 -23.20
C GLY A 455 -28.82 23.17 -23.07
N TYR A 456 -28.57 24.45 -22.73
CA TYR A 456 -27.23 25.02 -22.62
C TYR A 456 -26.91 25.39 -21.17
N ASP A 457 -27.82 26.10 -20.51
CA ASP A 457 -27.68 26.47 -19.10
C ASP A 457 -28.34 25.44 -18.20
N ASN A 458 -27.61 25.02 -17.16
CA ASN A 458 -27.99 23.87 -16.35
C ASN A 458 -27.84 24.14 -14.86
N MET A 459 -28.84 23.74 -14.09
CA MET A 459 -28.77 23.63 -12.64
C MET A 459 -28.72 22.16 -12.22
N PHE A 460 -27.76 21.82 -11.37
CA PHE A 460 -27.56 20.49 -10.80
C PHE A 460 -27.78 20.54 -9.29
N LEU A 461 -28.56 19.60 -8.76
CA LEU A 461 -28.82 19.44 -7.33
C LEU A 461 -28.24 18.12 -6.85
N TYR A 462 -27.32 18.18 -5.89
CA TYR A 462 -26.65 17.01 -5.32
C TYR A 462 -27.11 16.79 -3.88
N ASP A 463 -27.55 15.56 -3.59
CA ASP A 463 -27.99 15.12 -2.26
C ASP A 463 -26.78 14.83 -1.36
N GLY A 464 -26.10 15.89 -0.94
CA GLY A 464 -24.90 15.86 -0.11
C GLY A 464 -24.02 17.10 -0.35
N GLY A 465 -22.89 17.17 0.34
CA GLY A 465 -22.01 18.36 0.35
C GLY A 465 -21.05 18.51 -0.83
N SER A 466 -21.09 17.63 -1.85
CA SER A 466 -20.11 17.62 -2.95
C SER A 466 -20.71 17.27 -4.31
N VAL A 467 -20.00 17.59 -5.39
CA VAL A 467 -20.35 17.22 -6.79
C VAL A 467 -20.23 15.70 -7.10
N ASN A 468 -19.75 14.94 -6.11
CA ASN A 468 -19.69 13.48 -6.13
C ASN A 468 -20.84 12.84 -5.34
N SER A 469 -21.68 13.65 -4.67
CA SER A 469 -22.89 13.15 -3.99
C SER A 469 -23.95 12.77 -5.05
N PRO A 470 -24.94 11.93 -4.69
CA PRO A 470 -26.00 11.54 -5.61
C PRO A 470 -26.69 12.75 -6.27
N LEU A 471 -26.80 12.76 -7.59
CA LEU A 471 -27.53 13.82 -8.32
C LEU A 471 -29.03 13.55 -8.19
N ILE A 472 -29.77 14.49 -7.60
CA ILE A 472 -31.23 14.41 -7.40
C ILE A 472 -32.03 15.33 -8.33
N GLY A 473 -31.35 16.16 -9.12
CA GLY A 473 -31.99 16.95 -10.16
C GLY A 473 -31.00 17.58 -11.13
N GLN A 474 -31.37 17.61 -12.40
CA GLN A 474 -30.72 18.39 -13.44
C GLN A 474 -31.82 19.12 -14.22
N TYR A 475 -31.74 20.46 -14.26
CA TYR A 475 -32.80 21.30 -14.81
C TYR A 475 -32.23 22.35 -15.77
N SER A 476 -33.00 22.64 -16.81
CA SER A 476 -32.70 23.62 -17.85
C SER A 476 -34.00 24.16 -18.46
N GLY A 477 -33.95 25.23 -19.23
CA GLY A 477 -35.13 25.83 -19.86
C GLY A 477 -36.05 26.57 -18.88
N THR A 478 -37.34 26.64 -19.24
CA THR A 478 -38.35 27.45 -18.55
C THR A 478 -39.32 26.65 -17.69
N VAL A 479 -39.17 25.32 -17.64
CA VAL A 479 -40.04 24.45 -16.85
C VAL A 479 -39.60 24.52 -15.39
N ASN A 480 -40.46 25.07 -14.54
CA ASN A 480 -40.17 25.17 -13.11
C ASN A 480 -40.06 23.77 -12.47
N PRO A 481 -38.95 23.44 -11.78
CA PRO A 481 -38.77 22.16 -11.11
C PRO A 481 -39.78 21.85 -10.00
N GLY A 482 -40.45 22.87 -9.44
CA GLY A 482 -41.25 22.73 -8.23
C GLY A 482 -40.39 22.45 -6.99
N PRO A 483 -40.98 21.94 -5.89
CA PRO A 483 -40.22 21.62 -4.69
C PRO A 483 -39.35 20.38 -4.89
N VAL A 484 -38.05 20.49 -4.56
CA VAL A 484 -37.07 19.39 -4.57
C VAL A 484 -36.54 19.19 -3.15
N THR A 485 -36.56 17.95 -2.66
CA THR A 485 -36.14 17.61 -1.30
C THR A 485 -34.89 16.73 -1.31
N SER A 486 -33.84 17.17 -0.62
CA SER A 486 -32.71 16.34 -0.21
C SER A 486 -33.04 15.67 1.13
N ASN A 487 -32.75 14.38 1.24
CA ASN A 487 -32.99 13.59 2.46
C ASN A 487 -31.73 13.42 3.33
N ASN A 488 -30.70 14.23 3.05
CA ASN A 488 -29.45 14.27 3.81
C ASN A 488 -29.32 15.57 4.61
N ASP A 489 -28.23 15.67 5.36
CA ASP A 489 -27.89 16.84 6.18
C ASP A 489 -27.39 18.05 5.36
N SER A 490 -27.24 17.88 4.05
CA SER A 490 -26.56 18.82 3.16
C SER A 490 -27.10 18.72 1.74
N LEU A 491 -27.22 19.86 1.06
CA LEU A 491 -27.64 19.96 -0.34
C LEU A 491 -26.73 20.94 -1.07
N LEU A 492 -25.99 20.45 -2.06
CA LEU A 492 -25.16 21.27 -2.93
C LEU A 492 -25.91 21.59 -4.22
N VAL A 493 -26.05 22.88 -4.50
CA VAL A 493 -26.59 23.42 -5.75
C VAL A 493 -25.42 23.88 -6.61
N GLU A 494 -25.38 23.44 -7.86
CA GLU A 494 -24.45 23.92 -8.88
C GLU A 494 -25.25 24.56 -10.02
N PHE A 495 -24.95 25.81 -10.36
CA PHE A 495 -25.48 26.47 -11.55
C PHE A 495 -24.36 26.67 -12.57
N ARG A 496 -24.65 26.37 -13.84
CA ARG A 496 -23.75 26.57 -14.97
C ARG A 496 -24.45 27.33 -16.09
N SER A 497 -23.78 28.34 -16.64
CA SER A 497 -24.19 28.99 -17.89
C SER A 497 -23.14 28.84 -18.98
N ASP A 498 -23.58 28.88 -20.23
CA ASP A 498 -22.75 28.78 -21.43
C ASP A 498 -22.18 30.17 -21.84
N CYS A 499 -21.69 30.33 -23.08
CA CYS A 499 -21.02 31.56 -23.49
C CYS A 499 -21.93 32.69 -23.98
N ALA A 500 -23.26 32.49 -24.03
CA ALA A 500 -24.22 33.48 -24.51
C ALA A 500 -25.63 33.25 -23.94
N THR A 501 -26.56 34.13 -24.31
CA THR A 501 -28.00 34.00 -24.01
C THR A 501 -28.32 33.94 -22.50
N VAL A 502 -28.16 35.07 -21.83
CA VAL A 502 -28.64 35.23 -20.46
C VAL A 502 -30.17 35.34 -20.39
N ALA A 503 -30.76 34.82 -19.31
CA ALA A 503 -32.18 34.94 -19.00
C ALA A 503 -32.39 35.40 -17.55
N SER A 504 -33.66 35.59 -17.15
CA SER A 504 -34.01 36.07 -15.81
C SER A 504 -33.70 35.07 -14.69
N GLY A 505 -33.24 33.86 -15.04
CA GLY A 505 -32.67 32.92 -14.08
C GLY A 505 -33.68 32.23 -13.17
N TRP A 506 -33.28 31.95 -11.94
CA TRP A 506 -34.07 31.23 -10.97
C TRP A 506 -34.11 31.91 -9.61
N ALA A 507 -35.26 31.80 -8.95
CA ALA A 507 -35.47 32.18 -7.58
C ALA A 507 -36.08 30.99 -6.84
N ALA A 508 -35.63 30.76 -5.62
CA ALA A 508 -36.14 29.72 -4.76
C ALA A 508 -36.14 30.18 -3.30
N THR A 509 -36.88 29.44 -2.50
CA THR A 509 -36.74 29.46 -1.05
C THR A 509 -36.23 28.10 -0.62
N TYR A 510 -35.35 28.06 0.38
CA TYR A 510 -35.01 26.81 1.02
C TYR A 510 -35.58 26.78 2.42
N THR A 511 -35.99 25.59 2.85
CA THR A 511 -36.36 25.29 4.23
C THR A 511 -35.63 24.04 4.66
N THR A 512 -35.24 23.98 5.92
CA THR A 512 -34.58 22.83 6.50
C THR A 512 -35.48 22.28 7.58
N ASN A 513 -35.78 20.99 7.53
CA ASN A 513 -36.34 20.31 8.68
C ASN A 513 -35.18 19.79 9.51
N SER A 514 -35.13 20.29 10.73
CA SER A 514 -34.28 19.74 11.76
C SER A 514 -35.15 18.97 12.72
N SER A 515 -34.77 17.73 13.03
CA SER A 515 -35.09 17.21 14.34
C SER A 515 -34.38 18.12 15.33
N ALA A 516 -35.14 18.91 16.11
CA ALA A 516 -34.56 19.56 17.26
C ALA A 516 -33.80 18.49 18.06
N PRO A 517 -32.60 18.76 18.60
CA PRO A 517 -32.08 17.93 19.66
C PRO A 517 -33.10 18.02 20.79
N THR A 518 -33.99 17.04 20.86
CA THR A 518 -34.90 16.89 22.00
C THR A 518 -34.01 16.50 23.15
N THR A 519 -33.74 17.48 24.01
CA THR A 519 -32.69 17.52 25.03
C THR A 519 -31.28 17.73 24.46
N THR A 520 -30.49 18.62 25.07
CA THR A 520 -29.03 18.55 24.96
C THR A 520 -28.64 17.19 25.52
N ASP A 521 -28.44 16.22 24.63
CA ASP A 521 -27.84 14.96 24.99
C ASP A 521 -26.46 15.26 25.59
N ILE A 522 -26.32 14.95 26.88
CA ILE A 522 -25.09 15.03 27.67
C ILE A 522 -24.59 13.64 28.07
N ILE A 523 -25.24 12.59 27.56
CA ILE A 523 -24.97 11.22 27.94
C ILE A 523 -23.88 10.70 27.02
N SER A 524 -22.65 10.63 27.53
CA SER A 524 -21.53 10.06 26.79
C SER A 524 -21.84 8.64 26.29
N PRO A 525 -21.41 8.28 25.06
CA PRO A 525 -21.46 6.91 24.58
C PRO A 525 -20.45 6.02 25.31
N SER A 526 -20.45 4.72 25.00
CA SER A 526 -19.48 3.74 25.51
C SER A 526 -18.80 2.98 24.38
N THR A 527 -17.59 2.47 24.65
CA THR A 527 -16.79 1.70 23.70
C THR A 527 -16.04 0.58 24.42
N THR A 528 -15.93 -0.58 23.79
CA THR A 528 -15.16 -1.73 24.29
C THR A 528 -14.46 -2.44 23.14
N VAL A 529 -13.19 -2.81 23.34
CA VAL A 529 -12.51 -3.74 22.43
C VAL A 529 -12.91 -5.16 22.82
N ASN A 530 -13.41 -5.94 21.87
CA ASN A 530 -13.82 -7.32 22.13
C ASN A 530 -12.60 -8.19 22.47
N PRO A 531 -12.77 -9.30 23.22
CA PRO A 531 -11.66 -10.18 23.58
C PRO A 531 -10.83 -10.59 22.36
N ILE A 532 -9.52 -10.41 22.46
CA ILE A 532 -8.52 -10.84 21.48
C ILE A 532 -7.84 -12.10 22.04
N ALA A 533 -7.23 -12.91 21.16
CA ALA A 533 -6.46 -14.07 21.56
C ALA A 533 -5.47 -13.73 22.69
N PRO A 534 -5.24 -14.65 23.66
CA PRO A 534 -4.37 -14.37 24.81
C PRO A 534 -2.95 -13.93 24.44
N TRP A 535 -2.45 -14.41 23.30
CA TRP A 535 -1.19 -14.02 22.66
C TRP A 535 -1.44 -13.69 21.20
N VAL A 536 -0.81 -12.62 20.71
CA VAL A 536 -0.80 -12.29 19.28
C VAL A 536 0.58 -12.53 18.69
N THR A 537 0.62 -13.37 17.67
CA THR A 537 1.86 -13.83 17.01
C THR A 537 2.00 -13.35 15.57
N THR A 538 0.91 -12.83 15.00
CA THR A 538 0.84 -12.32 13.62
C THR A 538 -0.20 -11.20 13.55
N ASN A 539 -0.31 -10.56 12.38
CA ASN A 539 -1.36 -9.56 12.11
C ASN A 539 -2.75 -10.12 12.44
N PHE A 540 -3.58 -9.29 13.07
CA PHE A 540 -4.93 -9.70 13.49
C PHE A 540 -5.96 -8.62 13.23
N THR A 541 -7.23 -9.02 13.25
CA THR A 541 -8.37 -8.11 13.20
C THR A 541 -9.02 -8.04 14.58
N ALA A 542 -9.13 -6.84 15.14
CA ALA A 542 -9.86 -6.60 16.39
C ALA A 542 -11.26 -6.05 16.08
N SER A 543 -12.27 -6.61 16.76
CA SER A 543 -13.63 -6.07 16.73
C SER A 543 -13.83 -5.12 17.92
N ILE A 544 -14.49 -4.00 17.68
CA ILE A 544 -14.76 -2.97 18.68
C ILE A 544 -16.26 -2.68 18.66
N SER A 545 -16.85 -2.73 19.84
CA SER A 545 -18.27 -2.50 20.05
C SER A 545 -18.46 -1.11 20.64
N ASP A 546 -19.21 -0.25 19.94
CA ASP A 546 -19.63 1.05 20.44
C ASP A 546 -21.13 0.99 20.72
N ALA A 547 -21.54 1.54 21.85
CA ALA A 547 -22.94 1.63 22.21
C ALA A 547 -23.26 3.05 22.64
N ASP A 548 -24.32 3.59 22.08
CA ASP A 548 -24.92 4.79 22.61
C ASP A 548 -25.71 4.43 23.87
N ASN A 549 -25.50 5.18 24.95
CA ASN A 549 -26.12 4.88 26.22
C ASN A 549 -27.60 5.30 26.20
N ILE A 550 -28.43 4.69 27.05
CA ILE A 550 -29.88 4.95 27.06
C ILE A 550 -30.13 6.46 27.22
N GLY A 551 -30.83 7.04 26.24
CA GLY A 551 -31.13 8.47 26.18
C GLY A 551 -30.15 9.32 25.36
N GLY A 552 -29.13 8.71 24.76
CA GLY A 552 -28.17 9.37 23.88
C GLY A 552 -28.68 9.61 22.44
N SER A 553 -27.82 10.25 21.64
CA SER A 553 -28.08 10.74 20.27
C SER A 553 -27.54 9.84 19.14
N GLY A 554 -27.10 8.63 19.47
CA GLY A 554 -26.48 7.66 18.57
C GLY A 554 -24.99 7.93 18.35
N VAL A 555 -24.20 6.86 18.24
CA VAL A 555 -22.76 6.93 17.97
C VAL A 555 -22.50 7.49 16.56
N GLU A 556 -21.76 8.61 16.47
CA GLU A 556 -21.33 9.23 15.20
C GLU A 556 -20.03 8.61 14.69
N LYS A 557 -19.03 8.45 15.57
CA LYS A 557 -17.68 8.05 15.15
C LYS A 557 -16.89 7.34 16.23
N GLY A 558 -16.22 6.25 15.86
CA GLY A 558 -15.21 5.58 16.68
C GLY A 558 -13.78 5.97 16.29
N TYR A 559 -12.89 6.02 17.28
CA TYR A 559 -11.46 6.26 17.14
C TYR A 559 -10.68 5.16 17.85
N TYR A 560 -9.49 4.86 17.36
CA TYR A 560 -8.59 3.92 18.00
C TYR A 560 -7.14 4.36 17.92
N GLN A 561 -6.33 3.77 18.77
CA GLN A 561 -4.88 3.91 18.78
C GLN A 561 -4.26 2.56 19.14
N ALA A 562 -3.28 2.13 18.35
CA ALA A 562 -2.36 1.06 18.72
C ALA A 562 -1.11 1.69 19.31
N ILE A 563 -0.71 1.23 20.50
CA ILE A 563 0.55 1.60 21.15
C ILE A 563 1.31 0.35 21.56
N ASP A 564 2.64 0.46 21.56
CA ASP A 564 3.56 -0.60 21.90
C ASP A 564 4.55 -0.18 22.99
N PHE A 565 5.02 -1.13 23.79
CA PHE A 565 5.97 -0.89 24.86
C PHE A 565 7.35 -1.39 24.46
N ASN A 566 8.33 -0.48 24.40
CA ASN A 566 9.68 -0.80 23.93
C ASN A 566 10.60 -1.40 25.03
N GLY A 567 10.05 -1.71 26.20
CA GLY A 567 10.80 -2.12 27.40
C GLY A 567 11.04 -0.99 28.40
N THR A 568 10.94 0.27 27.96
CA THR A 568 11.14 1.47 28.80
C THR A 568 9.90 2.37 28.83
N GLU A 569 9.26 2.58 27.69
CA GLU A 569 8.17 3.55 27.52
C GLU A 569 7.14 3.09 26.47
N TRP A 570 5.93 3.63 26.59
CA TRP A 570 4.82 3.37 25.65
C TRP A 570 4.86 4.33 24.45
N ARG A 571 5.06 3.78 23.26
CA ARG A 571 5.17 4.51 21.99
C ARG A 571 4.05 4.12 21.04
N ALA A 572 3.98 4.82 19.91
CA ALA A 572 3.09 4.46 18.82
C ALA A 572 3.80 4.65 17.49
N ASN A 573 3.29 4.02 16.44
CA ASN A 573 3.87 4.17 15.12
C ASN A 573 3.34 5.42 14.39
N TYR A 574 4.17 6.46 14.32
CA TYR A 574 3.84 7.73 13.69
C TYR A 574 3.68 7.65 12.16
N THR A 575 4.29 6.67 11.48
CA THR A 575 4.07 6.46 10.04
C THR A 575 2.67 5.90 9.76
N HIS A 576 2.07 5.23 10.76
CA HIS A 576 0.71 4.71 10.71
C HIS A 576 -0.32 5.70 11.29
N GLY A 577 0.12 6.93 11.59
CA GLY A 577 -0.74 8.02 12.05
C GLY A 577 -1.15 7.93 13.51
N PHE A 578 -0.41 7.17 14.33
CA PHE A 578 -0.55 7.16 15.79
C PHE A 578 0.65 7.82 16.46
N PHE A 579 0.43 8.54 17.55
CA PHE A 579 1.53 9.13 18.32
C PHE A 579 1.29 8.90 19.81
N SER A 580 2.31 8.53 20.57
CA SER A 580 2.21 8.34 22.02
C SER A 580 3.49 8.79 22.69
N ASP A 581 3.35 9.68 23.67
CA ASP A 581 4.41 10.01 24.61
C ASP A 581 3.79 10.38 25.97
N ASN A 582 4.42 9.88 27.04
CA ASN A 582 4.05 10.15 28.43
C ASN A 582 5.07 11.07 29.11
N PHE A 583 6.20 11.37 28.45
CA PHE A 583 7.25 12.20 29.04
C PHE A 583 7.72 11.72 30.42
N ASP A 584 7.83 10.40 30.60
CA ASP A 584 8.15 9.79 31.91
C ASP A 584 9.60 10.06 32.34
N ASN A 585 10.55 10.08 31.39
CA ASN A 585 11.99 10.10 31.70
C ASN A 585 12.73 11.30 31.09
N ALA A 586 12.72 11.40 29.76
CA ALA A 586 13.46 12.42 29.00
C ALA A 586 12.71 12.77 27.72
N ILE A 587 13.13 13.84 27.05
CA ILE A 587 12.61 14.16 25.71
C ILE A 587 13.11 13.05 24.76
N HIS A 588 12.19 12.22 24.29
CA HIS A 588 12.51 11.13 23.38
C HIS A 588 13.05 11.65 22.03
N PRO A 589 13.97 10.94 21.35
CA PRO A 589 14.56 11.37 20.06
C PRO A 589 13.57 11.59 18.90
N GLU A 590 12.32 11.13 19.02
CA GLU A 590 11.25 11.47 18.05
C GLU A 590 10.85 12.95 18.11
N TRP A 591 11.18 13.65 19.20
CA TRP A 591 10.97 15.08 19.35
C TRP A 591 12.21 15.87 18.95
N THR A 592 11.99 16.90 18.14
CA THR A 592 13.00 17.90 17.80
C THR A 592 12.68 19.21 18.51
N VAL A 593 13.57 19.63 19.41
CA VAL A 593 13.52 20.96 20.05
C VAL A 593 14.16 21.97 19.09
N LYS A 594 13.35 22.85 18.50
CA LYS A 594 13.81 23.86 17.55
C LYS A 594 14.04 25.22 18.20
N THR A 595 13.16 25.61 19.12
CA THR A 595 13.19 26.95 19.71
C THR A 595 12.59 26.94 21.12
N GLY A 596 13.29 27.60 22.04
CA GLY A 596 12.91 27.71 23.45
C GLY A 596 13.51 26.62 24.35
N SER A 597 13.39 26.81 25.66
CA SER A 597 13.87 25.86 26.67
C SER A 597 12.80 24.84 27.03
N TRP A 598 13.04 23.59 26.63
CA TRP A 598 12.18 22.43 26.86
C TRP A 598 12.93 21.35 27.66
N SER A 599 12.29 20.76 28.65
CA SER A 599 12.82 19.63 29.42
C SER A 599 11.70 18.72 29.91
N VAL A 600 12.02 17.50 30.34
CA VAL A 600 11.08 16.68 31.11
C VAL A 600 11.28 16.95 32.59
N SER A 601 10.21 17.30 33.31
CA SER A 601 10.23 17.57 34.75
C SER A 601 8.90 17.17 35.39
N GLY A 602 8.95 16.33 36.42
CA GLY A 602 7.75 15.86 37.12
C GLY A 602 6.82 15.04 36.23
N ASN A 603 7.38 14.16 35.39
CA ASN A 603 6.67 13.33 34.40
C ASN A 603 5.84 14.15 33.39
N ALA A 604 6.35 15.33 33.01
CA ALA A 604 5.73 16.18 32.02
C ALA A 604 6.80 16.88 31.19
N LEU A 605 6.50 17.12 29.90
CA LEU A 605 7.25 18.03 29.07
C LEU A 605 6.98 19.46 29.52
N LEU A 606 8.01 20.17 29.94
CA LEU A 606 7.94 21.54 30.46
C LEU A 606 8.69 22.51 29.54
N GLN A 607 8.00 23.58 29.15
CA GLN A 607 8.59 24.77 28.56
C GLN A 607 8.65 25.90 29.59
N THR A 608 9.80 26.61 29.67
CA THR A 608 10.06 27.58 30.74
C THR A 608 10.21 29.05 30.32
N ASP A 609 10.38 29.37 29.04
CA ASP A 609 10.60 30.74 28.60
C ASP A 609 9.33 31.58 28.71
N GLU A 610 9.39 32.65 29.50
CA GLU A 610 8.28 33.59 29.69
C GLU A 610 8.62 35.03 29.25
N THR A 611 9.89 35.45 29.34
CA THR A 611 10.31 36.86 29.28
C THR A 611 11.30 37.20 28.14
N SER A 612 11.44 36.35 27.12
CA SER A 612 12.36 36.57 26.00
C SER A 612 11.62 36.78 24.67
N THR A 613 12.31 37.29 23.65
CA THR A 613 11.76 37.33 22.27
C THR A 613 11.42 35.93 21.75
N VAL A 614 12.10 34.91 22.28
CA VAL A 614 11.86 33.49 22.04
C VAL A 614 10.59 33.00 22.74
N ALA A 615 10.26 33.55 23.91
CA ALA A 615 9.08 33.17 24.70
C ALA A 615 7.76 33.39 23.97
N ALA A 616 7.70 34.26 22.95
CA ALA A 616 6.49 34.52 22.17
C ALA A 616 6.21 33.45 21.07
N ASN A 617 7.19 32.59 20.76
CA ASN A 617 7.09 31.60 19.70
C ASN A 617 8.07 30.42 19.90
N THR A 618 7.86 29.63 20.96
CA THR A 618 8.63 28.40 21.17
C THR A 618 8.22 27.30 20.19
N ASN A 619 9.11 26.34 19.94
CA ASN A 619 8.92 25.25 18.99
C ASN A 619 9.60 23.95 19.43
N ILE A 620 8.77 22.93 19.66
CA ILE A 620 9.14 21.52 19.70
C ILE A 620 8.18 20.75 18.80
N TYR A 621 8.66 19.79 18.02
CA TYR A 621 7.84 19.05 17.06
C TYR A 621 8.23 17.58 16.93
N ALA A 622 7.29 16.77 16.44
CA ALA A 622 7.51 15.36 16.13
C ALA A 622 6.82 14.98 14.81
N ALA A 623 7.37 13.98 14.12
CA ALA A 623 6.78 13.45 12.89
C ALA A 623 5.46 12.71 13.17
N LEU A 624 4.49 12.85 12.26
CA LEU A 624 3.21 12.16 12.30
C LEU A 624 2.52 12.19 10.93
N THR A 625 2.24 11.01 10.37
CA THR A 625 1.50 10.88 9.10
C THR A 625 0.00 11.12 9.31
N GLN A 626 -0.51 12.22 8.77
CA GLN A 626 -1.89 12.68 9.00
C GLN A 626 -2.78 12.59 7.75
N SER A 627 -2.65 11.50 6.98
CA SER A 627 -3.38 11.28 5.71
C SER A 627 -4.17 9.96 5.64
N LEU A 628 -4.08 9.12 6.68
CA LEU A 628 -4.49 7.71 6.65
C LEU A 628 -5.91 7.43 7.19
N SER A 629 -6.64 8.47 7.63
CA SER A 629 -8.04 8.35 8.03
C SER A 629 -8.77 9.68 7.88
N ASN A 630 -10.10 9.65 7.85
CA ASN A 630 -10.90 10.86 7.64
C ASN A 630 -10.83 11.82 8.83
N ARG A 631 -10.68 11.29 10.06
CA ARG A 631 -10.58 12.12 11.27
C ARG A 631 -9.43 11.69 12.17
N TYR A 632 -8.75 12.68 12.73
CA TYR A 632 -7.73 12.51 13.76
C TYR A 632 -8.22 13.12 15.07
N LEU A 633 -7.91 12.45 16.18
CA LEU A 633 -8.15 12.95 17.53
C LEU A 633 -6.80 13.08 18.24
N TYR A 634 -6.46 14.29 18.66
CA TYR A 634 -5.28 14.61 19.46
C TYR A 634 -5.72 14.80 20.89
N GLN A 635 -5.16 14.07 21.83
CA GLN A 635 -5.45 14.16 23.26
C GLN A 635 -4.16 14.41 24.02
N PHE A 636 -4.13 15.37 24.93
CA PHE A 636 -3.00 15.63 25.81
C PHE A 636 -3.46 16.32 27.09
N LEU A 637 -2.73 16.11 28.17
CA LEU A 637 -2.87 16.90 29.38
C LEU A 637 -2.04 18.17 29.23
N ALA A 638 -2.58 19.28 29.70
CA ALA A 638 -1.93 20.59 29.60
C ALA A 638 -2.11 21.40 30.88
N LYS A 639 -1.04 22.07 31.30
CA LYS A 639 -1.05 23.03 32.41
C LYS A 639 -0.41 24.33 31.96
N PHE A 640 -1.12 25.44 32.20
CA PHE A 640 -0.74 26.79 31.78
C PHE A 640 -0.36 27.62 33.01
N GLU A 641 0.87 28.11 33.05
CA GLU A 641 1.48 28.75 34.22
C GLU A 641 2.31 29.98 33.82
N GLY A 642 2.95 30.57 34.83
CA GLY A 642 3.81 31.73 34.66
C GLY A 642 3.26 32.98 35.30
N THR A 643 4.05 34.06 35.28
CA THR A 643 3.71 35.36 35.90
C THR A 643 3.59 36.49 34.88
N GLN A 644 3.97 36.26 33.63
CA GLN A 644 3.93 37.28 32.58
C GLN A 644 2.51 37.54 32.04
N PRO A 645 2.25 38.70 31.42
CA PRO A 645 1.00 38.96 30.72
C PRO A 645 0.95 38.28 29.35
N ASN A 646 -0.26 38.09 28.83
CA ASN A 646 -0.55 37.46 27.54
C ASN A 646 -0.08 35.99 27.47
N ARG A 647 -0.20 35.25 28.57
CA ARG A 647 0.11 33.82 28.68
C ARG A 647 -0.83 33.01 27.80
N ARG A 648 -0.23 32.18 26.96
CA ARG A 648 -0.94 31.33 26.02
C ARG A 648 -0.08 30.14 25.62
N ALA A 649 -0.69 28.99 25.32
CA ALA A 649 0.00 27.84 24.72
C ALA A 649 -0.96 26.98 23.88
N GLY A 650 -0.43 26.06 23.08
CA GLY A 650 -1.26 25.30 22.16
C GLY A 650 -0.51 24.27 21.32
N LEU A 651 -1.29 23.63 20.43
CA LEU A 651 -0.85 22.56 19.53
C LEU A 651 -1.03 22.97 18.07
N HIS A 652 0.04 22.85 17.30
CA HIS A 652 0.02 22.78 15.84
C HIS A 652 -0.18 21.33 15.40
N PHE A 653 -1.04 21.13 14.41
CA PHE A 653 -1.27 19.84 13.76
C PHE A 653 -1.53 20.04 12.26
N PHE A 654 -1.45 18.95 11.49
CA PHE A 654 -1.40 19.00 10.03
C PHE A 654 -0.27 19.92 9.51
N VAL A 655 0.87 19.90 10.20
CA VAL A 655 2.05 20.70 9.83
C VAL A 655 2.76 20.08 8.64
N ASP A 656 3.13 20.88 7.64
CA ASP A 656 3.93 20.44 6.50
C ASP A 656 5.45 20.70 6.66
N GLN A 657 5.84 21.87 7.18
CA GLN A 657 7.25 22.28 7.37
C GLN A 657 7.48 22.77 8.81
N PRO A 658 7.87 21.89 9.75
CA PRO A 658 7.89 22.19 11.17
C PRO A 658 9.01 23.16 11.59
N ASP A 659 10.07 23.26 10.78
CA ASP A 659 11.21 24.15 11.00
C ASP A 659 10.91 25.62 10.69
N SER A 660 9.84 25.90 9.95
CA SER A 660 9.43 27.26 9.63
C SER A 660 8.94 27.99 10.89
N THR A 661 9.17 29.31 10.97
CA THR A 661 8.80 30.14 12.15
C THR A 661 7.37 29.90 12.64
N ASN A 662 6.42 29.73 11.72
CA ASN A 662 5.00 29.47 12.01
C ASN A 662 4.54 28.08 11.53
N ARG A 663 5.47 27.13 11.35
CA ARG A 663 5.16 25.75 10.91
C ARG A 663 4.46 25.71 9.54
N ASN A 664 4.82 26.68 8.69
CA ASN A 664 4.33 26.86 7.33
C ASN A 664 2.81 26.68 7.17
N ASN A 665 2.32 25.60 6.53
CA ASN A 665 0.90 25.30 6.49
C ASN A 665 0.54 24.41 7.67
N SER A 666 -0.38 24.87 8.52
CA SER A 666 -0.84 24.10 9.68
C SER A 666 -2.14 24.67 10.26
N TYR A 667 -2.79 23.89 11.11
CA TYR A 667 -3.76 24.42 12.07
C TYR A 667 -3.11 24.64 13.42
N PHE A 668 -3.63 25.60 14.18
CA PHE A 668 -3.19 25.86 15.54
C PHE A 668 -4.35 26.19 16.47
N VAL A 669 -4.37 25.60 17.66
CA VAL A 669 -5.34 25.92 18.71
C VAL A 669 -4.62 26.62 19.86
N TRP A 670 -4.91 27.91 20.06
CA TRP A 670 -4.42 28.72 21.18
C TRP A 670 -5.38 28.62 22.37
N PHE A 671 -4.82 28.34 23.55
CA PHE A 671 -5.47 28.57 24.84
C PHE A 671 -4.84 29.80 25.46
N ARG A 672 -5.64 30.84 25.72
CA ARG A 672 -5.18 32.15 26.16
C ARG A 672 -5.62 32.39 27.59
N LEU A 673 -4.68 32.24 28.52
CA LEU A 673 -4.93 32.25 29.95
C LEU A 673 -5.36 33.64 30.44
N ASP A 674 -4.73 34.70 29.96
CA ASP A 674 -5.10 36.06 30.43
C ASP A 674 -6.36 36.59 29.75
N ASP A 675 -6.62 36.19 28.50
CA ASP A 675 -7.81 36.62 27.75
C ASP A 675 -9.03 35.72 28.02
N GLN A 676 -8.84 34.62 28.77
CA GLN A 676 -9.87 33.61 29.06
C GLN A 676 -10.59 33.17 27.78
N ALA A 677 -9.80 32.72 26.79
CA ALA A 677 -10.30 32.37 25.46
C ALA A 677 -9.58 31.16 24.85
N VAL A 678 -10.32 30.41 24.01
CA VAL A 678 -9.77 29.45 23.05
C VAL A 678 -9.90 30.01 21.64
N GLN A 679 -8.84 29.88 20.84
CA GLN A 679 -8.79 30.40 19.48
C GLN A 679 -8.25 29.37 18.50
N ILE A 680 -8.86 29.31 17.32
CA ILE A 680 -8.45 28.39 16.24
C ILE A 680 -7.87 29.22 15.10
N TYR A 681 -6.71 28.81 14.61
CA TYR A 681 -5.97 29.47 13.53
C TYR A 681 -5.69 28.50 12.39
N LYS A 682 -5.68 29.04 11.18
CA LYS A 682 -5.11 28.41 9.99
C LYS A 682 -3.89 29.22 9.59
N VAL A 683 -2.72 28.59 9.54
CA VAL A 683 -1.48 29.20 9.06
C VAL A 683 -1.32 28.82 7.60
N VAL A 684 -1.14 29.81 6.72
CA VAL A 684 -1.01 29.61 5.28
C VAL A 684 0.33 30.17 4.84
N ASN A 685 1.16 29.35 4.17
CA ASN A 685 2.47 29.76 3.65
C ASN A 685 3.32 30.51 4.69
N ASN A 686 3.38 29.98 5.91
CA ASN A 686 4.14 30.52 7.03
C ASN A 686 3.65 31.88 7.57
N VAL A 687 2.47 32.35 7.12
CA VAL A 687 1.83 33.57 7.63
C VAL A 687 0.84 33.22 8.74
N PHE A 688 1.15 33.66 9.96
CA PHE A 688 0.29 33.51 11.13
C PHE A 688 -0.71 34.67 11.18
N GLY A 689 -1.90 34.46 10.62
CA GLY A 689 -2.94 35.48 10.50
C GLY A 689 -3.78 35.70 11.76
N SER A 690 -4.99 36.24 11.56
CA SER A 690 -6.01 36.39 12.60
C SER A 690 -6.70 35.05 12.94
N PRO A 691 -7.26 34.89 14.15
CA PRO A 691 -7.99 33.68 14.51
C PRO A 691 -9.19 33.49 13.57
N GLN A 692 -9.38 32.26 13.10
CA GLN A 692 -10.54 31.85 12.30
C GLN A 692 -11.79 31.65 13.17
N TYR A 693 -11.58 31.33 14.45
CA TYR A 693 -12.64 31.19 15.43
C TYR A 693 -12.13 31.56 16.82
N THR A 694 -12.99 32.16 17.64
CA THR A 694 -12.71 32.49 19.05
C THR A 694 -13.93 32.15 19.89
N ALA A 695 -13.72 31.50 21.03
CA ALA A 695 -14.74 31.27 22.04
C ALA A 695 -14.20 31.62 23.44
N ALA A 696 -15.09 32.08 24.31
CA ALA A 696 -14.78 32.32 25.71
C ALA A 696 -14.49 30.99 26.43
N LEU A 697 -13.48 30.98 27.29
CA LEU A 697 -13.05 29.82 28.04
C LEU A 697 -12.59 30.25 29.42
N ASN A 698 -13.22 29.71 30.46
CA ASN A 698 -12.82 29.96 31.84
C ASN A 698 -11.87 28.88 32.31
N PHE A 699 -10.63 29.25 32.64
CA PHE A 699 -9.63 28.32 33.16
C PHE A 699 -8.58 29.02 34.03
N THR A 700 -8.11 28.29 35.02
CA THR A 700 -7.22 28.76 36.07
C THR A 700 -5.77 28.37 35.80
N ALA A 701 -4.85 29.28 36.12
CA ALA A 701 -3.40 29.05 36.05
C ALA A 701 -2.97 27.93 37.01
N GLY A 702 -2.02 27.10 36.60
CA GLY A 702 -1.47 26.02 37.44
C GLY A 702 -2.35 24.76 37.57
N GLN A 703 -3.53 24.74 36.94
CA GLN A 703 -4.39 23.56 36.90
C GLN A 703 -4.12 22.73 35.64
N TRP A 704 -4.13 21.40 35.79
CA TRP A 704 -4.10 20.46 34.68
C TRP A 704 -5.47 20.33 34.02
N TYR A 705 -5.49 20.31 32.69
CA TYR A 705 -6.67 20.13 31.86
C TYR A 705 -6.43 18.99 30.87
N ASP A 706 -7.44 18.16 30.66
CA ASP A 706 -7.46 17.20 29.56
C ASP A 706 -7.98 17.91 28.30
N ILE A 707 -7.13 18.05 27.29
CA ILE A 707 -7.44 18.72 26.04
C ILE A 707 -7.59 17.68 24.95
N LYS A 708 -8.67 17.79 24.17
CA LYS A 708 -8.84 17.01 22.93
C LYS A 708 -9.14 17.91 21.75
N VAL A 709 -8.53 17.62 20.61
CA VAL A 709 -8.84 18.26 19.32
C VAL A 709 -9.22 17.17 18.35
N ILE A 710 -10.42 17.26 17.75
CA ILE A 710 -10.88 16.36 16.69
C ILE A 710 -10.93 17.16 15.41
N TYR A 711 -10.23 16.70 14.38
CA TYR A 711 -10.24 17.33 13.07
C TYR A 711 -10.63 16.32 11.99
N ASP A 712 -11.64 16.67 11.21
CA ASP A 712 -12.09 15.94 10.02
C ASP A 712 -11.48 16.58 8.77
N ARG A 713 -10.53 15.88 8.16
CA ARG A 713 -9.78 16.37 6.99
C ARG A 713 -10.57 16.30 5.68
N ILE A 714 -11.78 15.75 5.70
CA ILE A 714 -12.67 15.67 4.53
C ILE A 714 -13.67 16.82 4.57
N SER A 715 -14.33 17.03 5.71
CA SER A 715 -15.31 18.12 5.87
C SER A 715 -14.68 19.45 6.32
N GLY A 716 -13.46 19.42 6.85
CA GLY A 716 -12.80 20.56 7.48
C GLY A 716 -13.30 20.89 8.88
N LYS A 717 -14.23 20.10 9.42
CA LYS A 717 -14.82 20.31 10.76
C LYS A 717 -13.79 20.02 11.86
N MET A 718 -13.71 20.92 12.82
CA MET A 718 -12.82 20.87 13.96
C MET A 718 -13.61 21.10 15.25
N ASN A 719 -13.45 20.21 16.22
CA ASN A 719 -14.01 20.33 17.56
C ASN A 719 -12.87 20.34 18.59
N VAL A 720 -12.93 21.26 19.55
CA VAL A 720 -11.98 21.36 20.66
C VAL A 720 -12.72 21.08 21.96
N TYR A 721 -12.11 20.27 22.81
CA TYR A 721 -12.64 19.85 24.10
C TYR A 721 -11.65 20.18 25.22
N MET A 722 -12.21 20.52 26.38
CA MET A 722 -11.48 20.64 27.64
C MET A 722 -12.25 19.88 28.72
N ASN A 723 -11.60 18.95 29.41
CA ASN A 723 -12.21 18.04 30.40
C ASN A 723 -13.47 17.35 29.84
N ASN A 724 -13.36 16.83 28.61
CA ASN A 724 -14.44 16.23 27.80
C ASN A 724 -15.62 17.14 27.43
N ALA A 725 -15.67 18.40 27.89
CA ALA A 725 -16.66 19.37 27.43
C ALA A 725 -16.23 20.01 26.12
N LYS A 726 -17.12 20.06 25.13
CA LYS A 726 -16.86 20.73 23.84
C LYS A 726 -16.87 22.24 24.04
N ILE A 727 -15.75 22.91 23.77
CA ILE A 727 -15.57 24.35 24.03
C ILE A 727 -15.46 25.19 22.75
N ALA A 728 -15.16 24.58 21.60
CA ALA A 728 -15.14 25.28 20.33
C ALA A 728 -15.43 24.34 19.15
N THR A 729 -16.09 24.87 18.13
CA THR A 729 -16.29 24.21 16.83
C THR A 729 -16.05 25.21 15.71
N TRP A 730 -15.27 24.81 14.72
CA TRP A 730 -15.02 25.58 13.50
C TRP A 730 -14.96 24.64 12.29
N THR A 731 -15.27 25.12 11.10
CA THR A 731 -15.17 24.32 9.86
C THR A 731 -14.39 25.10 8.82
N ASP A 732 -13.28 24.53 8.36
CA ASP A 732 -12.50 25.11 7.27
C ASP A 732 -13.13 24.75 5.92
N PRO A 733 -13.54 25.73 5.09
CA PRO A 733 -14.09 25.45 3.77
C PRO A 733 -13.04 24.91 2.77
N THR A 734 -11.74 25.02 3.09
CA THR A 734 -10.61 24.59 2.24
C THR A 734 -9.61 23.77 3.06
N PRO A 735 -10.02 22.59 3.56
CA PRO A 735 -9.28 21.87 4.59
C PRO A 735 -7.91 21.40 4.11
N TYR A 736 -6.91 21.46 4.99
CA TYR A 736 -5.67 20.73 4.77
C TYR A 736 -5.93 19.24 4.86
N THR A 737 -5.55 18.53 3.80
CA THR A 737 -5.82 17.11 3.66
C THR A 737 -4.66 16.23 4.12
N ASN A 738 -3.46 16.80 4.24
CA ASN A 738 -2.27 16.05 4.63
C ASN A 738 -1.45 16.88 5.61
N GLY A 739 -0.70 16.19 6.46
CA GLY A 739 0.29 16.78 7.34
C GLY A 739 1.33 15.73 7.74
N GLY A 740 2.55 16.20 7.98
CA GLY A 740 3.69 15.37 8.33
C GLY A 740 4.14 15.49 9.78
N TYR A 741 3.63 16.48 10.54
CA TYR A 741 4.11 16.76 11.90
C TYR A 741 3.03 17.30 12.84
N ILE A 742 3.32 17.21 14.13
CA ILE A 742 2.67 17.94 15.23
C ILE A 742 3.71 18.80 15.95
N SER A 743 3.31 19.94 16.51
CA SER A 743 4.23 20.84 17.21
C SER A 743 3.58 21.57 18.37
N PHE A 744 4.21 21.60 19.54
CA PHE A 744 3.76 22.45 20.63
C PHE A 744 4.40 23.84 20.53
N ARG A 745 3.63 24.84 20.97
CA ARG A 745 4.04 26.24 21.01
C ARG A 745 3.48 26.91 22.27
N SER A 746 4.32 27.68 22.95
CA SER A 746 3.92 28.61 23.99
C SER A 746 4.19 30.07 23.58
N GLY A 747 3.52 30.99 24.27
CA GLY A 747 3.63 32.43 24.15
C GLY A 747 3.57 33.06 25.53
N ASN A 748 4.71 33.54 26.05
CA ASN A 748 4.88 34.18 27.36
C ASN A 748 4.36 33.32 28.54
N CYS A 749 4.31 32.00 28.39
CA CYS A 749 3.62 31.08 29.29
C CYS A 749 4.53 29.91 29.62
N LYS A 750 4.63 29.56 30.90
CA LYS A 750 5.17 28.25 31.30
C LYS A 750 4.14 27.19 30.93
N PHE A 751 4.53 26.23 30.11
CA PHE A 751 3.60 25.25 29.55
C PHE A 751 4.07 23.84 29.86
N SER A 752 3.26 23.09 30.61
CA SER A 752 3.48 21.66 30.83
C SER A 752 2.53 20.83 29.98
N ILE A 753 3.04 19.77 29.36
CA ILE A 753 2.29 18.79 28.59
C ILE A 753 2.58 17.40 29.15
N ASP A 754 1.55 16.57 29.25
CA ASP A 754 1.67 15.16 29.58
C ASP A 754 0.72 14.33 28.70
N GLU A 755 0.96 13.02 28.58
CA GLU A 755 0.05 12.04 28.01
C GLU A 755 -0.47 12.39 26.60
N ILE A 756 0.41 12.83 25.70
CA ILE A 756 0.03 13.08 24.30
C ILE A 756 -0.27 11.75 23.60
N LYS A 757 -1.47 11.65 23.04
CA LYS A 757 -1.99 10.51 22.29
C LYS A 757 -2.68 11.00 21.02
N VAL A 758 -2.39 10.35 19.89
CA VAL A 758 -3.09 10.61 18.62
C VAL A 758 -3.76 9.35 18.11
N TYR A 759 -5.06 9.47 17.86
CA TYR A 759 -5.96 8.41 17.44
C TYR A 759 -6.44 8.67 16.01
N ARG A 760 -6.78 7.58 15.32
CA ARG A 760 -7.40 7.61 13.99
C ARG A 760 -8.84 7.16 14.08
N SER A 761 -9.69 7.75 13.25
CA SER A 761 -11.06 7.23 13.07
C SER A 761 -11.07 5.80 12.53
N ARG A 762 -12.06 5.00 12.93
CA ARG A 762 -12.20 3.59 12.56
C ARG A 762 -13.63 3.17 12.22
N PRO A 763 -13.81 2.05 11.48
CA PRO A 763 -15.04 1.26 11.51
C PRO A 763 -15.13 0.39 12.78
N SER A 764 -16.09 -0.54 12.86
CA SER A 764 -16.25 -1.48 14.00
C SER A 764 -15.19 -2.59 14.05
N THR A 765 -14.41 -2.76 12.98
CA THR A 765 -13.30 -3.72 12.93
C THR A 765 -12.03 -3.02 12.48
N ILE A 766 -10.92 -3.25 13.16
CA ILE A 766 -9.61 -2.69 12.80
C ILE A 766 -8.62 -3.82 12.49
N ASN A 767 -7.71 -3.57 11.56
CA ASN A 767 -6.57 -4.46 11.31
C ASN A 767 -5.36 -3.88 12.02
N VAL A 768 -4.66 -4.72 12.78
CA VAL A 768 -3.46 -4.36 13.55
C VAL A 768 -2.31 -5.22 13.05
N SER A 769 -1.25 -4.58 12.55
CA SER A 769 -0.04 -5.28 12.12
C SER A 769 0.94 -5.50 13.27
N VAL A 770 1.58 -6.66 13.26
CA VAL A 770 2.46 -7.16 14.33
C VAL A 770 3.76 -7.63 13.70
N GLY A 771 4.89 -7.12 14.21
CA GLY A 771 6.22 -7.52 13.76
C GLY A 771 7.23 -6.41 13.95
N SER A 772 8.50 -6.66 13.62
CA SER A 772 9.56 -5.66 13.82
C SER A 772 9.53 -4.51 12.81
N GLY A 773 9.98 -3.33 13.24
CA GLY A 773 10.19 -2.17 12.37
C GLY A 773 8.95 -1.32 12.04
N MET A 774 9.17 -0.25 11.29
CA MET A 774 8.18 0.84 11.09
C MET A 774 7.00 0.49 10.16
N ALA A 775 6.95 -0.73 9.63
CA ALA A 775 5.82 -1.22 8.82
C ALA A 775 4.68 -1.80 9.68
N ASN A 776 4.88 -1.91 11.00
CA ASN A 776 3.96 -2.59 11.91
C ASN A 776 3.38 -1.62 12.96
N ASP A 777 2.13 -1.85 13.36
CA ASP A 777 1.49 -1.07 14.44
C ASP A 777 2.11 -1.42 15.80
N LEU A 778 2.28 -2.72 16.08
CA LEU A 778 2.91 -3.24 17.29
C LEU A 778 4.30 -3.77 16.94
N ARG A 779 5.35 -3.05 17.36
CA ARG A 779 6.74 -3.24 16.93
C ARG A 779 7.61 -3.98 17.93
N TYR A 780 7.08 -4.22 19.13
CA TYR A 780 7.80 -4.85 20.23
C TYR A 780 7.01 -6.05 20.79
N GLN A 781 7.76 -7.03 21.27
CA GLN A 781 7.26 -8.21 21.99
C GLN A 781 7.29 -7.94 23.49
N ASN A 782 6.53 -8.72 24.26
CA ASN A 782 6.50 -8.67 25.72
C ASN A 782 7.92 -8.69 26.31
N PRO A 783 8.37 -7.71 27.13
CA PRO A 783 9.69 -7.77 27.74
C PRO A 783 9.85 -8.96 28.71
N SER A 784 8.74 -9.46 29.23
CA SER A 784 8.65 -10.67 30.03
C SER A 784 7.25 -11.29 29.93
N PRO A 785 7.05 -12.56 30.33
CA PRO A 785 5.75 -13.24 30.25
C PRO A 785 4.61 -12.57 31.03
N ILE A 786 4.94 -11.67 31.96
CA ILE A 786 3.96 -10.98 32.82
C ILE A 786 3.77 -9.51 32.45
N GLN A 787 4.44 -9.02 31.40
CA GLN A 787 4.38 -7.62 30.98
C GLN A 787 4.01 -7.51 29.49
N ALA A 788 2.74 -7.14 29.25
CA ALA A 788 2.21 -6.89 27.93
C ALA A 788 2.99 -5.81 27.17
N ALA A 789 3.24 -6.04 25.88
CA ALA A 789 3.91 -5.09 24.99
C ALA A 789 2.99 -4.35 24.03
N GLY A 790 1.72 -4.74 23.90
CA GLY A 790 0.76 -4.07 23.05
C GLY A 790 -0.42 -3.51 23.84
N LYS A 791 -1.04 -2.45 23.33
CA LYS A 791 -2.31 -1.94 23.86
C LYS A 791 -3.13 -1.32 22.76
N ILE A 792 -4.41 -1.69 22.69
CA ILE A 792 -5.39 -1.04 21.80
C ILE A 792 -6.27 -0.14 22.66
N LYS A 793 -6.29 1.14 22.31
CA LYS A 793 -7.15 2.13 22.95
C LYS A 793 -8.30 2.48 22.03
N SER A 794 -9.48 2.71 22.58
CA SER A 794 -10.68 3.12 21.85
C SER A 794 -11.39 4.28 22.56
N ILE A 795 -11.92 5.20 21.78
CA ILE A 795 -12.80 6.28 22.21
C ILE A 795 -13.85 6.51 21.12
N CYS A 796 -15.10 6.75 21.48
CA CYS A 796 -16.15 7.07 20.51
C CYS A 796 -16.84 8.39 20.83
N GLN A 797 -17.48 8.95 19.82
CA GLN A 797 -18.21 10.20 19.86
C GLN A 797 -19.64 9.97 19.38
N ASP A 798 -20.63 10.54 20.06
CA ASP A 798 -22.03 10.55 19.62
C ASP A 798 -22.34 11.75 18.69
N THR A 799 -23.56 11.82 18.19
CA THR A 799 -24.01 12.86 17.26
C THR A 799 -24.14 14.24 17.93
N ALA A 800 -24.36 14.31 19.24
CA ALA A 800 -24.32 15.54 20.03
C ALA A 800 -22.88 16.04 20.28
N GLY A 801 -21.90 15.16 20.11
CA GLY A 801 -20.49 15.38 20.30
C GLY A 801 -20.00 15.09 21.71
N ASN A 802 -20.72 14.32 22.52
CA ASN A 802 -20.17 13.78 23.76
C ASN A 802 -19.17 12.66 23.45
N LEU A 803 -18.15 12.55 24.28
CA LEU A 803 -17.09 11.55 24.14
C LEU A 803 -17.23 10.47 25.20
N SER A 804 -16.99 9.22 24.80
CA SER A 804 -16.87 8.12 25.74
C SER A 804 -15.63 8.29 26.64
N PRO A 805 -15.60 7.63 27.80
CA PRO A 805 -14.33 7.31 28.44
C PRO A 805 -13.40 6.56 27.46
N ILE A 806 -12.09 6.72 27.64
CA ILE A 806 -11.10 5.97 26.87
C ILE A 806 -11.06 4.54 27.41
N PHE A 807 -11.40 3.57 26.56
CA PHE A 807 -11.21 2.16 26.84
C PHE A 807 -9.81 1.73 26.39
N TYR A 808 -9.21 0.76 27.07
CA TYR A 808 -7.99 0.12 26.62
C TYR A 808 -8.02 -1.39 26.87
N TYR A 809 -7.31 -2.12 26.01
CA TYR A 809 -7.11 -3.56 26.11
C TYR A 809 -5.62 -3.86 25.98
N ASP A 810 -5.02 -4.45 27.02
CA ASP A 810 -3.62 -4.88 27.02
C ASP A 810 -3.46 -6.17 26.19
N LEU A 811 -2.38 -6.24 25.42
CA LEU A 811 -2.09 -7.34 24.51
C LEU A 811 -0.72 -7.93 24.82
N ASN A 812 -0.69 -9.25 25.02
CA ASN A 812 0.55 -9.99 25.03
C ASN A 812 0.98 -10.29 23.60
N VAL A 813 2.21 -9.93 23.27
CA VAL A 813 2.75 -9.99 21.90
C VAL A 813 4.01 -10.83 21.91
N ASP A 814 4.04 -11.86 21.05
CA ASP A 814 5.21 -12.71 20.85
C ASP A 814 5.07 -13.42 19.49
N TRP A 815 5.97 -13.14 18.56
CA TRP A 815 6.01 -13.73 17.22
C TRP A 815 7.29 -14.52 16.95
N THR A 816 8.12 -14.74 17.99
CA THR A 816 9.34 -15.52 17.89
C THR A 816 9.18 -16.89 18.54
N PRO A 817 9.53 -17.99 17.85
CA PRO A 817 9.51 -19.30 18.49
C PRO A 817 10.57 -19.39 19.60
N PRO A 818 10.37 -20.30 20.58
CA PRO A 818 11.33 -20.51 21.66
C PRO A 818 12.67 -21.03 21.12
N SER A 819 13.75 -20.75 21.86
CA SER A 819 15.09 -21.20 21.46
C SER A 819 15.19 -22.73 21.39
N ASN A 820 15.95 -23.22 20.41
CA ASN A 820 16.14 -24.66 20.24
C ASN A 820 16.80 -25.28 21.49
N ILE A 821 16.34 -26.48 21.82
CA ILE A 821 16.95 -27.31 22.86
C ILE A 821 18.38 -27.65 22.42
N SER A 822 19.37 -27.42 23.27
CA SER A 822 20.78 -27.58 22.92
C SER A 822 21.26 -29.03 23.00
N THR A 823 20.75 -29.81 23.96
CA THR A 823 21.10 -31.23 24.11
C THR A 823 19.88 -32.09 24.38
N VAL A 824 19.84 -33.25 23.72
CA VAL A 824 18.91 -34.35 24.00
C VAL A 824 19.76 -35.60 24.22
N ASN A 825 19.77 -36.09 25.45
CA ASN A 825 20.48 -37.29 25.85
C ASN A 825 19.53 -38.47 25.87
N ASP A 826 19.99 -39.59 25.34
CA ASP A 826 19.31 -40.88 25.54
C ASP A 826 19.58 -41.37 26.97
N GLY A 827 18.56 -41.92 27.65
CA GLY A 827 18.64 -42.36 29.05
C GLY A 827 18.12 -41.36 30.09
N ASP A 828 18.12 -41.74 31.37
CA ASP A 828 17.62 -40.88 32.48
C ASP A 828 18.61 -39.80 32.93
N ALA A 829 19.87 -39.89 32.50
CA ALA A 829 20.96 -39.04 32.98
C ALA A 829 21.98 -38.76 31.85
N LEU A 830 23.20 -39.29 31.95
CA LEU A 830 24.14 -39.22 30.84
C LEU A 830 23.56 -39.89 29.60
N ASP A 831 24.01 -39.40 28.45
CA ASP A 831 23.74 -39.97 27.16
C ASP A 831 24.22 -41.44 27.06
N ILE A 832 23.34 -42.32 26.59
CA ILE A 832 23.62 -43.75 26.40
C ILE A 832 23.44 -44.15 24.94
N SER A 833 24.30 -45.03 24.45
CA SER A 833 24.21 -45.56 23.07
C SER A 833 23.42 -46.86 22.97
N SER A 834 23.05 -47.49 24.07
CA SER A 834 22.34 -48.78 24.07
C SER A 834 21.41 -48.99 25.27
N VAL A 835 20.36 -49.77 25.06
CA VAL A 835 19.40 -50.21 26.09
C VAL A 835 19.06 -51.68 25.94
N ASN A 836 18.67 -52.32 27.06
CA ASN A 836 18.26 -53.71 27.10
C ASN A 836 16.75 -53.90 27.33
N THR A 837 15.97 -52.82 27.26
CA THR A 837 14.51 -52.81 27.40
C THR A 837 13.84 -53.01 26.04
N THR A 838 12.73 -53.75 26.02
CA THR A 838 11.99 -54.05 24.78
C THR A 838 10.68 -53.27 24.65
N ASP A 839 10.25 -52.58 25.70
CA ASP A 839 8.95 -51.90 25.77
C ASP A 839 9.02 -50.43 26.21
N SER A 840 10.22 -49.94 26.51
CA SER A 840 10.42 -48.62 27.09
C SER A 840 11.76 -48.02 26.74
N LEU A 841 11.78 -46.70 26.52
CA LEU A 841 12.97 -45.89 26.30
C LEU A 841 12.91 -44.65 27.19
N ARG A 842 14.07 -44.08 27.51
CA ARG A 842 14.20 -42.90 28.37
C ARG A 842 15.02 -41.83 27.67
N ALA A 843 14.75 -40.57 28.00
CA ALA A 843 15.56 -39.44 27.55
C ALA A 843 15.45 -38.27 28.53
N ASN A 844 16.44 -37.38 28.47
CA ASN A 844 16.45 -36.08 29.13
C ASN A 844 17.06 -35.01 28.22
N TRP A 845 16.74 -33.74 28.47
CA TRP A 845 17.20 -32.65 27.62
C TRP A 845 17.44 -31.35 28.39
N SER A 846 18.23 -30.47 27.79
CA SER A 846 18.50 -29.11 28.29
C SER A 846 17.24 -28.24 28.29
N LEU A 847 17.19 -27.24 29.18
CA LEU A 847 16.14 -26.21 29.14
C LEU A 847 16.20 -25.42 27.83
N SER A 848 15.02 -25.18 27.24
CA SER A 848 14.78 -24.14 26.24
C SER A 848 14.45 -22.82 26.95
N GLY A 849 14.62 -21.72 26.24
CA GLY A 849 14.31 -20.37 26.73
C GLY A 849 13.48 -19.58 25.74
N ASP A 850 12.50 -18.87 26.26
CA ASP A 850 11.76 -17.83 25.57
C ASP A 850 11.57 -16.64 26.54
N PRO A 851 12.08 -15.44 26.20
CA PRO A 851 12.00 -14.30 27.10
C PRO A 851 10.64 -13.59 27.08
N ASN A 852 9.78 -13.85 26.09
CA ASN A 852 8.61 -13.04 25.80
C ASN A 852 7.32 -13.65 26.38
N SER A 853 7.02 -14.90 26.05
CA SER A 853 5.88 -15.67 26.54
C SER A 853 6.25 -16.83 27.47
N GLY A 854 7.53 -17.19 27.54
CA GLY A 854 8.06 -18.24 28.39
C GLY A 854 7.72 -19.65 27.88
N ILE A 855 8.40 -20.67 28.40
CA ILE A 855 8.15 -22.06 27.99
C ILE A 855 6.98 -22.64 28.78
N VAL A 856 5.96 -23.14 28.08
CA VAL A 856 4.79 -23.79 28.71
C VAL A 856 4.85 -25.32 28.62
N ARG A 857 5.54 -25.87 27.62
CA ARG A 857 5.57 -27.32 27.40
C ARG A 857 6.77 -27.78 26.57
N TYR A 858 7.21 -29.01 26.82
CA TYR A 858 8.08 -29.80 25.94
C TYR A 858 7.27 -30.92 25.28
N TRP A 859 7.58 -31.16 24.02
CA TRP A 859 7.04 -32.26 23.22
C TRP A 859 8.17 -33.21 22.88
N TYR A 860 7.91 -34.51 22.96
CA TYR A 860 8.85 -35.54 22.50
C TYR A 860 8.17 -36.51 21.53
N SER A 861 8.97 -37.09 20.64
CA SER A 861 8.59 -38.19 19.75
C SER A 861 9.75 -39.18 19.66
N ILE A 862 9.48 -40.37 19.15
CA ILE A 862 10.51 -41.41 18.98
C ILE A 862 10.42 -41.94 17.56
N GLY A 863 11.57 -42.12 16.93
CA GLY A 863 11.64 -42.79 15.63
C GLY A 863 12.97 -43.44 15.35
N THR A 864 13.05 -44.10 14.20
CA THR A 864 14.24 -44.89 13.79
C THR A 864 15.27 -44.06 13.00
N ALA A 865 15.03 -42.76 12.85
CA ALA A 865 15.94 -41.76 12.29
C ALA A 865 15.73 -40.41 13.01
N PRO A 866 16.74 -39.52 13.06
CA PRO A 866 16.58 -38.17 13.59
C PRO A 866 15.40 -37.43 12.94
N GLY A 867 14.56 -36.80 13.76
CA GLY A 867 13.33 -36.10 13.36
C GLY A 867 12.12 -36.99 13.03
N SER A 868 12.28 -38.31 12.94
CA SER A 868 11.19 -39.22 12.58
C SER A 868 10.29 -39.59 13.77
N THR A 869 9.00 -39.81 13.52
CA THR A 869 7.98 -40.05 14.55
C THR A 869 7.32 -41.43 14.42
N ASN A 870 7.97 -42.36 13.72
CA ASN A 870 7.41 -43.65 13.30
C ASN A 870 7.28 -44.69 14.42
N THR A 871 7.90 -44.47 15.58
CA THR A 871 7.77 -45.35 16.77
C THR A 871 6.78 -44.77 17.78
N LEU A 872 6.87 -43.46 18.04
CA LEU A 872 5.94 -42.72 18.89
C LEU A 872 5.74 -41.32 18.31
N GLY A 873 4.47 -40.94 18.08
CA GLY A 873 4.09 -39.60 17.68
C GLY A 873 4.38 -38.54 18.75
N TRP A 874 4.27 -37.26 18.38
CA TRP A 874 4.47 -36.15 19.31
C TRP A 874 3.57 -36.26 20.54
N THR A 875 4.20 -36.37 21.70
CA THR A 875 3.57 -36.54 23.01
C THR A 875 4.01 -35.39 23.91
N SER A 876 3.05 -34.81 24.65
CA SER A 876 3.33 -33.74 25.61
C SER A 876 4.02 -34.29 26.85
N ASN A 877 5.09 -33.63 27.28
CA ASN A 877 5.77 -33.88 28.55
C ASN A 877 5.59 -32.72 29.55
N TRP A 878 4.64 -31.81 29.29
CA TRP A 878 4.46 -30.59 30.09
C TRP A 878 5.79 -29.85 30.30
N ALA A 879 6.04 -29.30 31.48
CA ALA A 879 7.29 -28.59 31.77
C ALA A 879 8.48 -29.53 32.10
N ALA A 880 8.29 -30.84 32.12
CA ALA A 880 9.35 -31.79 32.49
C ALA A 880 10.39 -31.93 31.37
N THR A 881 11.66 -32.00 31.75
CA THR A 881 12.81 -32.14 30.83
C THR A 881 13.37 -33.56 30.75
N SER A 882 12.66 -34.54 31.30
CA SER A 882 12.99 -35.95 31.18
C SER A 882 11.72 -36.79 31.08
N VAL A 883 11.82 -37.96 30.45
CA VAL A 883 10.69 -38.84 30.23
C VAL A 883 11.10 -40.31 30.20
N THR A 884 10.21 -41.18 30.69
CA THR A 884 10.21 -42.61 30.41
C THR A 884 9.02 -42.93 29.51
N ALA A 885 9.29 -43.14 28.22
CA ALA A 885 8.29 -43.62 27.28
C ALA A 885 8.11 -45.13 27.47
N LYS A 886 6.87 -45.59 27.69
CA LYS A 886 6.51 -46.99 27.92
C LYS A 886 5.58 -47.49 26.82
N THR A 887 5.26 -48.78 26.84
CA THR A 887 4.33 -49.42 25.87
C THR A 887 4.79 -49.26 24.43
N LEU A 888 6.11 -49.21 24.20
CA LEU A 888 6.72 -49.15 22.88
C LEU A 888 6.83 -50.56 22.29
N THR A 889 6.81 -50.67 20.98
CA THR A 889 7.15 -51.92 20.27
C THR A 889 8.54 -51.77 19.70
N LEU A 890 9.56 -52.24 20.43
CA LEU A 890 10.95 -52.07 20.04
C LEU A 890 11.51 -53.33 19.38
N VAL A 891 12.18 -53.13 18.26
CA VAL A 891 12.87 -54.17 17.49
C VAL A 891 14.34 -54.26 17.90
N GLN A 892 14.79 -55.49 18.18
CA GLN A 892 16.20 -55.79 18.48
C GLN A 892 17.14 -55.27 17.37
N ASN A 893 18.31 -54.79 17.77
CA ASN A 893 19.36 -54.27 16.89
C ASN A 893 18.97 -53.00 16.09
N THR A 894 17.89 -52.32 16.48
CA THR A 894 17.42 -51.06 15.88
C THR A 894 17.83 -49.86 16.75
N ILE A 895 18.22 -48.76 16.11
CA ILE A 895 18.55 -47.49 16.78
C ILE A 895 17.29 -46.63 16.82
N TYR A 896 16.97 -46.09 18.00
CA TYR A 896 15.86 -45.17 18.22
C TYR A 896 16.37 -43.82 18.68
N TYR A 897 15.77 -42.76 18.15
CA TYR A 897 16.11 -41.37 18.43
C TYR A 897 14.93 -40.72 19.15
N PHE A 898 15.20 -40.04 20.26
CA PHE A 898 14.26 -39.09 20.81
C PHE A 898 14.35 -37.78 20.03
N ASN A 899 13.21 -37.25 19.59
CA ASN A 899 13.15 -35.90 19.03
C ASN A 899 12.33 -35.02 19.96
N VAL A 900 12.87 -33.87 20.31
CA VAL A 900 12.28 -32.95 21.29
C VAL A 900 12.14 -31.55 20.68
N ARG A 901 11.05 -30.86 21.03
CA ARG A 901 10.82 -29.44 20.75
C ARG A 901 10.10 -28.80 21.92
N SER A 902 10.30 -27.51 22.17
CA SER A 902 9.56 -26.73 23.16
C SER A 902 8.38 -25.99 22.52
N GLU A 903 7.38 -25.66 23.33
CA GLU A 903 6.24 -24.81 23.03
C GLU A 903 6.25 -23.64 24.03
N ASP A 904 6.14 -22.43 23.51
CA ASP A 904 6.06 -21.21 24.32
C ASP A 904 4.61 -20.83 24.69
N GLY A 905 4.44 -19.77 25.49
CA GLY A 905 3.13 -19.30 25.92
C GLY A 905 2.25 -18.80 24.78
N ALA A 906 2.86 -18.39 23.67
CA ALA A 906 2.21 -17.96 22.45
C ALA A 906 1.80 -19.11 21.51
N GLY A 907 2.14 -20.35 21.86
CA GLY A 907 1.81 -21.57 21.10
C GLY A 907 2.74 -21.84 19.92
N MET A 908 3.89 -21.16 19.84
CA MET A 908 4.91 -21.41 18.83
C MET A 908 5.84 -22.53 19.28
N LEU A 909 6.36 -23.28 18.31
CA LEU A 909 7.22 -24.44 18.55
C LEU A 909 8.67 -24.14 18.16
N SER A 910 9.62 -24.57 18.98
CA SER A 910 11.03 -24.56 18.60
C SER A 910 11.29 -25.51 17.42
N GLY A 911 12.49 -25.40 16.84
CA GLY A 911 13.03 -26.45 16.00
C GLY A 911 13.13 -27.79 16.73
N ILE A 912 13.26 -28.86 15.96
CA ILE A 912 13.37 -30.23 16.48
C ILE A 912 14.86 -30.53 16.74
N THR A 913 15.18 -30.90 17.98
CA THR A 913 16.48 -31.45 18.35
C THR A 913 16.34 -32.95 18.56
N SER A 914 17.21 -33.74 17.91
CA SER A 914 17.22 -35.20 18.06
C SER A 914 18.39 -35.64 18.93
N SER A 915 18.22 -36.72 19.69
CA SER A 915 19.34 -37.41 20.34
C SER A 915 20.29 -38.04 19.30
N ASN A 916 21.40 -38.62 19.75
CA ASN A 916 22.32 -39.33 18.87
C ASN A 916 21.93 -40.81 18.65
N GLY A 917 20.94 -41.30 19.40
CA GLY A 917 20.26 -42.57 19.20
C GLY A 917 20.72 -43.65 20.18
N GLN A 918 19.75 -44.36 20.74
CA GLN A 918 19.96 -45.55 21.58
C GLN A 918 19.59 -46.82 20.84
N LYS A 919 20.53 -47.76 20.77
CA LYS A 919 20.34 -49.07 20.15
C LYS A 919 19.70 -50.04 21.12
N VAL A 920 18.62 -50.71 20.71
CA VAL A 920 18.01 -51.79 21.50
C VAL A 920 18.86 -53.04 21.31
N ASP A 921 19.49 -53.51 22.38
CA ASP A 921 20.30 -54.72 22.40
C ASP A 921 20.05 -55.55 23.67
N THR A 922 19.18 -56.56 23.56
CA THR A 922 18.89 -57.52 24.63
C THR A 922 19.91 -58.66 24.73
N ASN A 923 20.86 -58.76 23.80
CA ASN A 923 21.84 -59.85 23.75
C ASN A 923 23.11 -59.53 24.55
N PHE A 924 23.23 -58.33 25.11
CA PHE A 924 24.37 -57.92 25.93
C PHE A 924 24.24 -58.43 27.37
N VAL A 925 24.19 -59.74 27.53
CA VAL A 925 24.72 -60.35 28.76
C VAL A 925 26.23 -60.33 28.59
N ALA A 926 26.97 -59.75 29.55
CA ALA A 926 28.43 -59.80 29.57
C ALA A 926 28.91 -61.27 29.65
N THR A 927 28.97 -61.96 28.52
CA THR A 927 29.30 -63.40 28.45
C THR A 927 30.78 -63.67 28.24
N ASN A 928 31.63 -62.66 28.16
CA ASN A 928 33.07 -62.85 28.00
C ASN A 928 33.87 -62.46 29.25
N LEU A 929 33.61 -63.17 30.35
CA LEU A 929 34.53 -63.26 31.50
C LEU A 929 35.69 -64.26 31.27
N ASN A 930 35.99 -64.63 30.02
CA ASN A 930 37.09 -65.53 29.69
C ASN A 930 38.00 -64.88 28.64
N GLY A 931 38.97 -64.12 29.15
CA GLY A 931 40.00 -63.47 28.34
C GLY A 931 40.82 -62.46 29.15
N ALA A 932 41.12 -62.78 30.41
CA ALA A 932 42.05 -61.99 31.19
C ALA A 932 43.48 -62.30 30.70
N GLU A 933 43.99 -61.52 29.75
CA GLU A 933 45.42 -61.25 29.73
C GLU A 933 45.66 -60.06 30.66
N ALA A 934 46.47 -60.30 31.70
CA ALA A 934 46.88 -59.28 32.66
C ALA A 934 47.86 -58.32 31.97
N ASP A 935 47.32 -57.29 31.30
CA ASP A 935 48.18 -56.31 30.60
C ASP A 935 48.50 -55.13 31.53
N SER A 936 49.78 -54.96 31.83
CA SER A 936 50.38 -54.07 32.84
C SER A 936 50.47 -52.60 32.43
N PHE A 937 49.80 -52.20 31.33
CA PHE A 937 49.92 -50.88 30.70
C PHE A 937 48.79 -49.89 31.04
N ILE A 938 47.70 -50.35 31.67
CA ILE A 938 46.56 -49.51 32.06
C ILE A 938 46.29 -49.68 33.55
N ASP A 939 46.46 -48.59 34.29
CA ASP A 939 46.22 -48.51 35.72
C ASP A 939 45.02 -47.60 36.01
N ILE A 940 44.08 -48.08 36.82
CA ILE A 940 42.86 -47.36 37.17
C ILE A 940 42.84 -47.17 38.67
N TYR A 941 42.95 -45.91 39.10
CA TYR A 941 43.05 -45.59 40.51
C TYR A 941 42.31 -44.29 40.87
N PRO A 942 41.60 -44.24 42.01
CA PRO A 942 41.26 -45.37 42.88
C PRO A 942 40.23 -46.31 42.23
N ASN A 943 40.23 -47.59 42.62
CA ASN A 943 39.19 -48.56 42.28
C ASN A 943 39.11 -49.64 43.38
N PRO A 944 38.10 -49.63 44.27
CA PRO A 944 36.86 -48.85 44.19
C PRO A 944 37.06 -47.33 44.29
N PHE A 945 36.15 -46.57 43.69
CA PHE A 945 36.15 -45.09 43.71
C PHE A 945 34.81 -44.55 44.21
N LYS A 946 34.77 -43.28 44.67
CA LYS A 946 33.53 -42.62 45.09
C LYS A 946 33.03 -41.63 44.04
N ASP A 947 33.78 -40.57 43.80
CA ASP A 947 33.40 -39.48 42.89
C ASP A 947 34.35 -39.33 41.70
N GLN A 948 35.59 -39.82 41.81
CA GLN A 948 36.60 -39.67 40.77
C GLN A 948 37.48 -40.90 40.66
N LEU A 949 37.88 -41.24 39.43
CA LEU A 949 38.96 -42.19 39.14
C LEU A 949 39.82 -41.64 38.00
N SER A 950 41.10 -42.00 37.97
CA SER A 950 41.98 -41.73 36.84
C SER A 950 42.28 -43.00 36.07
N VAL A 951 42.19 -42.92 34.75
CA VAL A 951 42.72 -43.95 33.85
C VAL A 951 44.11 -43.51 33.41
N ASN A 952 45.12 -44.23 33.89
CA ASN A 952 46.52 -44.01 33.57
C ASN A 952 46.97 -45.03 32.52
N MET A 953 47.55 -44.56 31.43
CA MET A 953 48.08 -45.42 30.38
C MET A 953 49.26 -44.79 29.67
N SER A 954 49.99 -45.54 28.83
CA SER A 954 51.01 -44.99 27.95
C SER A 954 50.68 -45.33 26.51
N VAL A 955 50.63 -44.31 25.65
CA VAL A 955 50.41 -44.47 24.21
C VAL A 955 51.72 -44.21 23.45
N PRO A 956 52.18 -45.14 22.60
CA PRO A 956 53.50 -45.04 21.95
C PRO A 956 53.52 -44.09 20.75
N ILE A 957 52.35 -43.76 20.21
CA ILE A 957 52.11 -42.83 19.10
C ILE A 957 50.87 -41.99 19.42
N ASP A 958 50.67 -40.91 18.69
CA ASP A 958 49.41 -40.17 18.74
C ASP A 958 48.27 -41.13 18.41
N SER A 959 47.31 -41.23 19.32
CA SER A 959 46.30 -42.28 19.31
C SER A 959 44.94 -41.74 19.68
N LYS A 960 43.92 -42.21 18.98
CA LYS A 960 42.53 -41.98 19.37
C LYS A 960 42.22 -42.82 20.60
N VAL A 961 41.93 -42.17 21.73
CA VAL A 961 41.56 -42.83 22.98
C VAL A 961 40.07 -42.61 23.24
N ALA A 962 39.34 -43.69 23.45
CA ALA A 962 37.94 -43.65 23.88
C ALA A 962 37.73 -44.51 25.13
N ILE A 963 37.05 -43.97 26.13
CA ILE A 963 36.74 -44.66 27.38
C ILE A 963 35.23 -44.69 27.56
N THR A 964 34.72 -45.89 27.82
CA THR A 964 33.29 -46.15 27.92
C THR A 964 33.04 -47.10 29.08
N ALA A 965 32.11 -46.79 29.97
CA ALA A 965 31.68 -47.72 31.02
C ALA A 965 30.43 -48.48 30.60
N PHE A 966 30.31 -49.71 31.06
CA PHE A 966 29.14 -50.56 30.91
C PHE A 966 28.67 -50.97 32.29
N ASP A 967 27.40 -50.81 32.61
CA ASP A 967 26.90 -51.40 33.86
C ASP A 967 26.65 -52.91 33.73
N ILE A 968 26.25 -53.55 34.83
CA ILE A 968 25.93 -54.99 34.84
C ILE A 968 24.74 -55.37 33.94
N LEU A 969 23.96 -54.38 33.50
CA LEU A 969 22.82 -54.53 32.60
C LEU A 969 23.21 -54.29 31.14
N GLY A 970 24.49 -53.97 30.86
CA GLY A 970 25.01 -53.72 29.52
C GLY A 970 24.78 -52.30 29.01
N ARG A 971 24.24 -51.38 29.83
CA ARG A 971 24.06 -49.97 29.44
C ARG A 971 25.41 -49.30 29.30
N GLU A 972 25.62 -48.68 28.14
CA GLU A 972 26.87 -48.03 27.75
C GLU A 972 26.86 -46.53 28.12
N PHE A 973 27.88 -46.08 28.85
CA PHE A 973 28.13 -44.70 29.27
C PHE A 973 29.44 -44.23 28.64
N LYS A 974 29.39 -43.28 27.70
CA LYS A 974 30.61 -42.71 27.10
C LYS A 974 31.23 -41.72 28.07
N LEU A 975 32.47 -41.98 28.50
CA LEU A 975 33.15 -41.20 29.54
C LEU A 975 34.23 -40.29 28.97
N TYR A 976 34.86 -40.68 27.86
CA TYR A 976 35.96 -39.94 27.25
C TYR A 976 36.12 -40.30 25.77
N GLU A 977 36.44 -39.33 24.91
CA GLU A 977 36.92 -39.58 23.55
C GLU A 977 37.78 -38.40 23.07
N ALA A 978 39.06 -38.64 22.77
CA ALA A 978 39.98 -37.61 22.26
C ALA A 978 41.12 -38.22 21.43
N GLU A 979 41.77 -37.39 20.60
CA GLU A 979 43.08 -37.69 20.02
C GLU A 979 44.16 -37.29 21.03
N GLU A 980 44.92 -38.27 21.50
CA GLU A 980 45.92 -38.09 22.55
C GLU A 980 47.33 -38.20 21.98
N SER A 981 48.19 -37.24 22.31
CA SER A 981 49.58 -37.27 21.87
C SER A 981 50.37 -38.42 22.50
N LYS A 982 51.40 -38.90 21.80
CA LYS A 982 52.32 -39.92 22.31
C LYS A 982 52.86 -39.55 23.71
N GLY A 983 52.78 -40.47 24.66
CA GLY A 983 53.24 -40.22 26.03
C GLY A 983 52.45 -40.96 27.11
N LYS A 984 52.73 -40.59 28.37
CA LYS A 984 51.96 -41.05 29.53
C LYS A 984 50.71 -40.18 29.65
N LEU A 985 49.55 -40.82 29.65
CA LEU A 985 48.26 -40.19 29.81
C LEU A 985 47.73 -40.45 31.22
N ASN A 986 47.17 -39.41 31.83
CA ASN A 986 46.33 -39.51 33.01
C ASN A 986 45.01 -38.83 32.66
N ILE A 987 43.98 -39.64 32.45
CA ILE A 987 42.64 -39.17 32.08
C ILE A 987 41.78 -39.20 33.34
N PRO A 988 41.54 -38.06 34.01
CA PRO A 988 40.67 -38.01 35.17
C PRO A 988 39.21 -38.09 34.72
N LEU A 989 38.46 -39.01 35.32
CA LEU A 989 37.03 -39.19 35.11
C LEU A 989 36.32 -38.84 36.42
N SER A 990 35.36 -37.92 36.34
CA SER A 990 34.52 -37.50 37.48
C SER A 990 33.09 -37.98 37.30
N PHE A 991 32.47 -38.42 38.38
CA PHE A 991 31.15 -39.02 38.39
C PHE A 991 30.33 -38.47 39.55
N ASP A 992 29.08 -38.08 39.28
CA ASP A 992 28.06 -37.76 40.28
C ASP A 992 27.09 -38.96 40.41
N ASN A 993 26.47 -39.18 41.56
CA ASN A 993 25.43 -40.19 41.75
C ASN A 993 24.27 -40.05 40.75
N SER A 994 24.06 -38.87 40.17
CA SER A 994 23.15 -38.65 39.04
C SER A 994 23.62 -39.30 37.73
N ILE A 995 24.93 -39.40 37.52
CA ILE A 995 25.60 -39.84 36.27
C ILE A 995 25.73 -41.37 36.23
N MET A 996 26.12 -41.99 37.35
CA MET A 996 26.47 -43.41 37.41
C MET A 996 26.31 -43.91 38.86
N PRO A 997 25.17 -44.47 39.28
CA PRO A 997 24.93 -44.82 40.69
C PRO A 997 25.98 -45.80 41.26
N ALA A 998 26.11 -45.88 42.58
CA ALA A 998 27.01 -46.85 43.20
C ALA A 998 26.73 -48.28 42.70
N GLY A 999 27.78 -48.99 42.30
CA GLY A 999 27.61 -50.24 41.57
C GLY A 999 28.90 -50.75 40.94
N THR A 1000 28.78 -51.91 40.28
CA THR A 1000 29.87 -52.52 39.51
C THR A 1000 29.71 -52.18 38.03
N TYR A 1001 30.80 -51.80 37.39
CA TYR A 1001 30.83 -51.46 35.97
C TYR A 1001 32.05 -52.07 35.28
N MET A 1002 31.96 -52.24 33.97
CA MET A 1002 33.05 -52.63 33.09
C MET A 1002 33.47 -51.44 32.25
N LEU A 1003 34.68 -50.96 32.46
CA LEU A 1003 35.28 -49.94 31.62
C LEU A 1003 35.90 -50.60 30.38
N LYS A 1004 35.49 -50.16 29.19
CA LYS A 1004 36.13 -50.43 27.90
C LYS A 1004 37.00 -49.23 27.55
N ILE A 1005 38.27 -49.48 27.29
CA ILE A 1005 39.24 -48.46 26.86
C ILE A 1005 39.72 -48.86 25.48
N SER A 1006 39.40 -48.03 24.48
CA SER A 1006 39.88 -48.16 23.12
C SER A 1006 41.08 -47.23 22.91
N VAL A 1007 42.17 -47.76 22.36
CA VAL A 1007 43.34 -46.99 21.91
C VAL A 1007 43.61 -47.40 20.47
N ASN A 1008 43.26 -46.53 19.53
CA ASN A 1008 43.13 -46.87 18.10
C ASN A 1008 42.26 -48.14 17.93
N ASP A 1009 42.79 -49.18 17.28
CA ASP A 1009 42.09 -50.45 17.05
C ASP A 1009 42.16 -51.43 18.23
N LYS A 1010 42.93 -51.13 19.29
CA LYS A 1010 43.05 -52.00 20.46
C LYS A 1010 42.00 -51.69 21.49
N VAL A 1011 41.42 -52.72 22.09
CA VAL A 1011 40.39 -52.61 23.13
C VAL A 1011 40.83 -53.33 24.39
N TYR A 1012 40.78 -52.62 25.51
CA TYR A 1012 41.06 -53.11 26.85
C TYR A 1012 39.80 -53.05 27.71
N GLN A 1013 39.69 -53.95 28.68
CA GLN A 1013 38.55 -53.98 29.60
C GLN A 1013 39.02 -54.09 31.05
N LYS A 1014 38.42 -53.28 31.93
CA LYS A 1014 38.70 -53.30 33.37
C LYS A 1014 37.41 -53.17 34.17
N LYS A 1015 37.25 -54.03 35.17
CA LYS A 1015 36.17 -53.89 36.15
C LYS A 1015 36.45 -52.71 37.06
N ILE A 1016 35.46 -51.85 37.26
CA ILE A 1016 35.50 -50.76 38.25
C ILE A 1016 34.32 -50.87 39.22
N ILE A 1017 34.51 -50.39 40.45
CA ILE A 1017 33.49 -50.40 41.49
C ILE A 1017 33.31 -48.98 42.00
N ARG A 1018 32.11 -48.43 41.88
CA ARG A 1018 31.75 -47.17 42.52
C ARG A 1018 31.11 -47.46 43.88
N SER A 1019 31.72 -46.97 44.95
CA SER A 1019 31.16 -47.03 46.31
C SER A 1019 30.18 -45.90 46.58
N ASN A 1020 29.24 -46.14 47.51
CA ASN A 1020 28.32 -45.12 48.04
C ASN A 1020 29.04 -43.92 48.67
#